data_AF-A0AB73RDA6-F1
#
_entry.id   AF-A0AB73RDA6-F1
#
_cell.length_a   1.000
_cell.length_b   1.000
_cell.length_c   1.000
_cell.angle_alpha   90.00
_cell.angle_beta   90.00
_cell.angle_gamma   90.00
#
_symmetry.space_group_name_H-M   'P 1'
#
loop_
_entity.id
_entity.type
_entity.pdbx_description
1 polymer ?
#
loop_
_entity_poly.entity_id
_entity_poly.type
_entity_poly.pdbx_seq_one_letter_code
_entity_poly.pdbx_strand_id
1 'polypeptide(L)'
;MKKLFSFLLFVFVIFSANNISFADEVIPFNKSFFAYNEPSFTSAKGNGGAQYGPQKALTVKEKRSDGWWKIGTWEGDKWINTDGEKKKIEKPYITFAEPKFTSPKGNDGNVIAPQVVTAIDGQEDGWLKIQTNEGNKWIFLNSEAVKVDKNFYAYNEPSFTSEKASGGNQYGPQKSLVVKEKRTNGWWKVATYEGDKWINLDGELKAFDKPFLVFYEPAFASQKGNMEVPYSPTTIRVVDGNTKGWFKVQTWEGDKWMYPGVAETVVLDKSFYSYNEPSLIATKGAGGNQFGPQKFLPILEKRPDGWWKVVTYEGPTWIAPDGIKMPVNANFTTFDEPYLEAKKSSEFGPQKNLVAYDGKKTAQGDFYLVSTYLGQKWMSLNGEKEFNEKREPMRKELGYNENDIGPDKEPQQRVAEVKASLRAQGLDDTFEVVRIPTEEEKAEFLRKEAEKQKDPKQGVARAGSVTSSWNIPDDWVQKGDIVVTAGSGYGLVGHVGIIGKDFTETQGFSGANKGEYLLVHAPGKTASPVVQIMPLSNWEFIHKGNPKYSQFLYLRYKDHKDVAFKAADIAYNQFYKNSSKFRYDVFASSAQSNDYNTYSSKLVYLSYLHAGFNIFPTGFFYVLHPYDYISPITTWRGLKIYYHGEGGKWWG
;
A
#
# COMPACT_ATOMS: atom_id res chain seq x y z
N MET A 1 9.15 79.22 22.72
CA MET A 1 8.60 80.19 21.75
C MET A 1 7.53 79.50 20.91
N LYS A 2 6.29 80.01 20.96
CA LYS A 2 5.26 80.11 19.88
C LYS A 2 4.97 78.82 19.07
N LYS A 3 3.76 78.25 19.01
CA LYS A 3 2.39 78.68 19.35
C LYS A 3 1.53 77.42 19.52
N LEU A 4 0.84 77.33 20.66
CA LEU A 4 -0.44 76.61 20.77
C LEU A 4 -1.48 77.46 20.02
N PHE A 5 -2.17 76.88 19.05
CA PHE A 5 -3.46 77.40 18.57
C PHE A 5 -4.46 76.27 18.71
N SER A 6 -5.15 76.28 19.85
CA SER A 6 -6.40 75.58 20.05
C SER A 6 -7.43 76.26 19.15
N PHE A 7 -7.84 75.61 18.07
CA PHE A 7 -9.01 76.00 17.31
C PHE A 7 -10.13 75.03 17.68
N LEU A 8 -11.03 75.55 18.52
CA LEU A 8 -12.28 74.97 18.95
C LEU A 8 -13.14 74.74 17.70
N LEU A 9 -13.10 73.53 17.13
CA LEU A 9 -14.06 73.12 16.10
C LEU A 9 -15.35 72.78 16.82
N PHE A 10 -16.33 73.69 16.75
CA PHE A 10 -17.72 73.46 17.11
C PHE A 10 -18.28 72.35 16.20
N VAL A 11 -18.09 71.09 16.59
CA VAL A 11 -18.90 70.00 16.06
C VAL A 11 -20.27 70.20 16.67
N PHE A 12 -21.20 70.75 15.89
CA PHE A 12 -22.62 70.58 16.13
C PHE A 12 -22.92 69.08 16.05
N VAL A 13 -22.69 68.38 17.16
CA VAL A 13 -23.33 67.10 17.42
C VAL A 13 -24.79 67.46 17.53
N ILE A 14 -25.54 67.27 16.45
CA ILE A 14 -26.99 67.12 16.57
C ILE A 14 -27.16 65.86 17.43
N PHE A 15 -27.25 66.07 18.73
CA PHE A 15 -27.92 65.14 19.62
C PHE A 15 -29.35 65.05 19.08
N SER A 16 -29.62 64.06 18.23
CA SER A 16 -30.95 63.50 18.15
C SER A 16 -31.20 62.90 19.53
N ALA A 17 -31.69 63.74 20.45
CA ALA A 17 -32.45 63.25 21.58
C ALA A 17 -33.64 62.51 20.95
N ASN A 18 -33.49 61.20 20.75
CA ASN A 18 -34.64 60.34 20.55
C ASN A 18 -35.49 60.59 21.78
N ASN A 19 -36.64 61.24 21.59
CA ASN A 19 -37.58 61.49 22.67
C ASN A 19 -38.12 60.12 23.09
N ILE A 20 -37.48 59.53 24.09
CA ILE A 20 -37.94 58.30 24.72
C ILE A 20 -38.82 58.73 25.88
N SER A 21 -40.12 58.44 25.78
CA SER A 21 -41.04 58.63 26.90
C SER A 21 -41.13 57.33 27.69
N PHE A 22 -40.80 57.38 28.98
CA PHE A 22 -40.98 56.26 29.91
C PHE A 22 -42.21 56.53 30.80
N ALA A 23 -43.26 55.76 30.57
CA ALA A 23 -44.43 55.68 31.44
C ALA A 23 -45.20 54.41 31.08
N ASP A 24 -45.61 53.61 32.08
CA ASP A 24 -46.54 52.50 31.87
C ASP A 24 -47.92 53.08 31.55
N GLU A 25 -48.22 53.21 30.26
CA GLU A 25 -49.47 53.73 29.73
C GLU A 25 -50.32 52.56 29.24
N VAL A 26 -51.57 52.44 29.72
CA VAL A 26 -52.50 51.41 29.24
C VAL A 26 -53.48 52.05 28.26
N ILE A 27 -53.42 51.63 26.99
CA ILE A 27 -54.24 52.20 25.91
C ILE A 27 -55.10 51.13 25.23
N PRO A 28 -56.31 51.46 24.72
CA PRO A 28 -56.99 50.61 23.77
C PRO A 28 -56.23 50.60 22.43
N PHE A 29 -55.98 49.42 21.87
CA PHE A 29 -55.26 49.22 20.62
C PHE A 29 -56.11 48.42 19.62
N ASN A 30 -56.84 49.13 18.76
CA ASN A 30 -57.92 48.57 17.93
C ASN A 30 -57.46 47.94 16.60
N LYS A 31 -56.19 47.55 16.48
CA LYS A 31 -55.62 46.95 15.26
C LYS A 31 -54.90 45.65 15.62
N SER A 32 -54.88 44.70 14.69
CA SER A 32 -53.98 43.55 14.80
C SER A 32 -52.53 43.97 14.56
N PHE A 33 -51.57 43.35 15.25
CA PHE A 33 -50.15 43.69 15.14
C PHE A 33 -49.23 42.49 15.33
N PHE A 34 -48.03 42.56 14.76
CA PHE A 34 -46.93 41.67 15.12
C PHE A 34 -46.13 42.29 16.27
N ALA A 35 -45.66 41.44 17.19
CA ALA A 35 -44.73 41.83 18.24
C ALA A 35 -43.37 41.17 17.98
N TYR A 36 -42.29 41.86 18.33
CA TYR A 36 -40.90 41.48 18.04
C TYR A 36 -40.10 41.43 19.34
N ASN A 37 -39.13 40.53 19.44
CA ASN A 37 -38.28 40.41 20.64
C ASN A 37 -37.34 41.62 20.81
N GLU A 38 -36.92 42.23 19.71
CA GLU A 38 -36.09 43.44 19.65
C GLU A 38 -36.77 44.52 18.78
N PRO A 39 -36.41 45.82 18.91
CA PRO A 39 -36.96 46.90 18.09
C PRO A 39 -36.37 46.86 16.68
N SER A 40 -36.71 45.81 15.93
CA SER A 40 -36.27 45.56 14.56
C SER A 40 -37.26 44.64 13.85
N PHE A 41 -37.60 44.96 12.60
CA PHE A 41 -38.47 44.12 11.78
C PHE A 41 -37.85 42.77 11.38
N THR A 42 -36.53 42.60 11.52
CA THR A 42 -35.82 41.32 11.30
C THR A 42 -35.56 40.57 12.60
N SER A 43 -36.10 41.04 13.73
CA SER A 43 -36.09 40.29 14.99
C SER A 43 -37.08 39.12 14.92
N ALA A 44 -36.81 38.09 15.71
CA ALA A 44 -37.79 37.05 15.97
C ALA A 44 -39.12 37.62 16.46
N LYS A 45 -40.21 37.11 15.89
CA LYS A 45 -41.58 37.49 16.25
C LYS A 45 -42.01 36.76 17.52
N GLY A 46 -42.69 37.47 18.42
CA GLY A 46 -43.39 36.87 19.56
C GLY A 46 -44.63 36.08 19.12
N ASN A 47 -45.30 35.44 20.07
CA ASN A 47 -46.55 34.69 19.90
C ASN A 47 -46.45 33.61 18.82
N GLY A 48 -45.32 32.91 18.77
CA GLY A 48 -45.04 31.89 17.76
C GLY A 48 -45.12 32.39 16.32
N GLY A 49 -44.92 33.70 16.09
CA GLY A 49 -45.03 34.33 14.78
C GLY A 49 -46.45 34.73 14.36
N ALA A 50 -47.47 34.50 15.20
CA ALA A 50 -48.85 34.90 14.93
C ALA A 50 -49.12 36.36 15.34
N GLN A 51 -50.01 37.03 14.61
CA GLN A 51 -50.47 38.37 14.99
C GLN A 51 -51.26 38.33 16.30
N TYR A 52 -51.04 39.34 17.11
CA TYR A 52 -51.96 39.70 18.17
C TYR A 52 -53.19 40.36 17.54
N GLY A 53 -54.39 39.95 17.95
CA GLY A 53 -55.62 40.67 17.60
C GLY A 53 -55.73 42.02 18.32
N PRO A 54 -56.76 42.83 18.02
CA PRO A 54 -57.04 44.07 18.73
C PRO A 54 -57.08 43.87 20.26
N GLN A 55 -56.46 44.77 21.01
CA GLN A 55 -56.34 44.71 22.47
C GLN A 55 -57.19 45.81 23.10
N LYS A 56 -58.08 45.47 24.03
CA LYS A 56 -58.86 46.48 24.79
C LYS A 56 -57.99 47.29 25.75
N ALA A 57 -56.87 46.72 26.20
CA ALA A 57 -55.90 47.32 27.10
C ALA A 57 -54.50 46.79 26.77
N LEU A 58 -53.66 47.62 26.16
CA LEU A 58 -52.27 47.32 25.81
C LEU A 58 -51.35 48.14 26.72
N THR A 59 -50.50 47.47 27.48
CA THR A 59 -49.51 48.13 28.35
C THR A 59 -48.32 48.56 27.51
N VAL A 60 -48.10 49.87 27.36
CA VAL A 60 -46.96 50.47 26.67
C VAL A 60 -45.99 50.99 27.71
N LYS A 61 -44.72 50.57 27.63
CA LYS A 61 -43.65 50.90 28.59
C LYS A 61 -42.68 51.95 28.07
N GLU A 62 -42.48 51.98 26.75
CA GLU A 62 -41.56 52.88 26.08
C GLU A 62 -42.10 53.21 24.69
N LYS A 63 -42.02 54.47 24.28
CA LYS A 63 -42.27 54.90 22.89
C LYS A 63 -41.03 55.59 22.35
N ARG A 64 -40.55 55.15 21.19
CA ARG A 64 -39.42 55.75 20.47
C ARG A 64 -39.91 56.58 19.29
N SER A 65 -39.11 57.59 18.94
CA SER A 65 -39.37 58.49 17.81
C SER A 65 -39.25 57.84 16.43
N ASP A 66 -38.66 56.64 16.34
CA ASP A 66 -38.55 55.83 15.12
C ASP A 66 -39.77 54.91 14.88
N GLY A 67 -40.79 55.01 15.73
CA GLY A 67 -42.04 54.25 15.64
C GLY A 67 -42.06 52.96 16.47
N TRP A 68 -40.95 52.57 17.11
CA TRP A 68 -40.88 51.38 17.95
C TRP A 68 -41.42 51.62 19.36
N TRP A 69 -42.41 50.84 19.77
CA TRP A 69 -42.98 50.88 21.12
C TRP A 69 -42.71 49.59 21.84
N LYS A 70 -42.23 49.68 23.09
CA LYS A 70 -42.08 48.52 23.97
C LYS A 70 -43.39 48.30 24.70
N ILE A 71 -43.91 47.09 24.64
CA ILE A 71 -45.18 46.68 25.26
C ILE A 71 -44.97 45.49 26.20
N GLY A 72 -45.82 45.39 27.22
CA GLY A 72 -45.91 44.19 28.04
C GLY A 72 -46.85 43.16 27.41
N THR A 73 -46.39 41.93 27.21
CA THR A 73 -47.24 40.79 26.83
C THR A 73 -47.11 39.66 27.86
N TRP A 74 -47.92 38.61 27.72
CA TRP A 74 -47.81 37.40 28.55
C TRP A 74 -46.50 36.63 28.33
N GLU A 75 -45.79 36.89 27.22
CA GLU A 75 -44.45 36.37 26.89
C GLU A 75 -43.32 37.30 27.39
N GLY A 76 -43.66 38.27 28.25
CA GLY A 76 -42.75 39.33 28.69
C GLY A 76 -42.76 40.54 27.77
N ASP A 77 -41.75 41.40 27.90
CA ASP A 77 -41.66 42.61 27.09
C ASP A 77 -41.43 42.27 25.61
N LYS A 78 -42.10 43.00 24.72
CA LYS A 78 -41.96 42.90 23.25
C LYS A 78 -42.00 44.29 22.62
N TRP A 79 -41.66 44.37 21.36
CA TRP A 79 -41.65 45.61 20.56
C TRP A 79 -42.69 45.55 19.45
N ILE A 80 -43.37 46.66 19.20
CA ILE A 80 -44.31 46.81 18.08
C ILE A 80 -43.95 48.07 17.29
N ASN A 81 -44.24 48.06 15.98
CA ASN A 81 -44.14 49.23 15.12
C ASN A 81 -45.27 49.15 14.09
N THR A 82 -46.25 50.05 14.19
CA THR A 82 -47.46 50.00 13.35
C THR A 82 -47.53 51.05 12.25
N ASP A 83 -46.70 52.08 12.36
CA ASP A 83 -46.67 53.19 11.40
C ASP A 83 -45.51 53.03 10.40
N GLY A 84 -44.63 52.06 10.65
CA GLY A 84 -43.43 51.78 9.87
C GLY A 84 -42.23 52.57 10.37
N GLU A 85 -41.04 52.05 10.10
CA GLU A 85 -39.76 52.65 10.46
C GLU A 85 -39.16 53.35 9.24
N LYS A 86 -38.73 54.60 9.40
CA LYS A 86 -37.92 55.27 8.36
C LYS A 86 -36.51 54.72 8.41
N LYS A 87 -36.16 53.91 7.40
CA LYS A 87 -34.88 53.22 7.31
C LYS A 87 -34.09 53.70 6.10
N LYS A 88 -32.84 54.13 6.32
CA LYS A 88 -31.92 54.45 5.23
C LYS A 88 -31.33 53.18 4.65
N ILE A 89 -31.53 52.94 3.37
CA ILE A 89 -30.88 51.85 2.63
C ILE A 89 -29.58 52.40 2.05
N GLU A 90 -28.45 51.91 2.56
CA GLU A 90 -27.12 52.47 2.26
C GLU A 90 -26.58 52.06 0.88
N LYS A 91 -27.00 50.91 0.35
CA LYS A 91 -26.52 50.36 -0.91
C LYS A 91 -27.61 50.39 -1.98
N PRO A 92 -27.25 50.48 -3.27
CA PRO A 92 -28.21 50.26 -4.35
C PRO A 92 -28.90 48.91 -4.16
N TYR A 93 -30.21 48.86 -4.40
CA TYR A 93 -31.02 47.69 -4.10
C TYR A 93 -32.04 47.41 -5.21
N ILE A 94 -32.70 46.26 -5.12
CA ILE A 94 -33.81 45.88 -5.99
C ILE A 94 -34.95 45.34 -5.11
N THR A 95 -36.17 45.50 -5.58
CA THR A 95 -37.39 45.05 -4.89
C THR A 95 -37.93 43.76 -5.50
N PHE A 96 -38.62 42.97 -4.69
CA PHE A 96 -39.22 41.69 -5.05
C PHE A 96 -40.69 41.64 -4.61
N ALA A 97 -41.54 40.92 -5.35
CA ALA A 97 -42.95 40.75 -4.97
C ALA A 97 -43.11 39.87 -3.72
N GLU A 98 -42.21 38.90 -3.53
CA GLU A 98 -42.13 37.96 -2.41
C GLU A 98 -40.70 37.92 -1.83
N PRO A 99 -40.49 37.50 -0.57
CA PRO A 99 -39.18 37.42 0.07
C PRO A 99 -38.36 36.21 -0.44
N LYS A 100 -38.12 36.18 -1.76
CA LYS A 100 -37.28 35.17 -2.42
C LYS A 100 -36.67 35.76 -3.70
N PHE A 101 -35.41 35.42 -3.99
CA PHE A 101 -34.68 36.00 -5.13
C PHE A 101 -35.22 35.59 -6.51
N THR A 102 -36.02 34.54 -6.58
CA THR A 102 -36.70 34.08 -7.81
C THR A 102 -38.05 34.77 -8.05
N SER A 103 -38.50 35.62 -7.13
CA SER A 103 -39.75 36.38 -7.27
C SER A 103 -39.63 37.46 -8.37
N PRO A 104 -40.74 37.85 -9.03
CA PRO A 104 -40.76 39.01 -9.90
C PRO A 104 -40.14 40.24 -9.24
N LYS A 105 -39.24 40.90 -9.96
CA LYS A 105 -38.57 42.13 -9.51
C LYS A 105 -39.47 43.34 -9.77
N GLY A 106 -39.51 44.27 -8.81
CA GLY A 106 -40.15 45.58 -9.01
C GLY A 106 -39.28 46.52 -9.85
N ASN A 107 -39.81 47.70 -10.17
CA ASN A 107 -39.13 48.74 -10.95
C ASN A 107 -38.57 48.23 -12.30
N ASP A 108 -39.31 47.33 -12.96
CA ASP A 108 -38.91 46.63 -14.19
C ASP A 108 -37.53 45.93 -14.13
N GLY A 109 -37.14 45.53 -12.91
CA GLY A 109 -35.84 44.92 -12.64
C GLY A 109 -34.68 45.91 -12.65
N ASN A 110 -34.90 47.21 -12.67
CA ASN A 110 -33.85 48.23 -12.62
C ASN A 110 -33.38 48.49 -11.18
N VAL A 111 -32.06 48.67 -11.02
CA VAL A 111 -31.45 49.03 -9.73
C VAL A 111 -32.01 50.36 -9.22
N ILE A 112 -32.34 50.39 -7.92
CA ILE A 112 -32.82 51.56 -7.20
C ILE A 112 -31.66 52.13 -6.39
N ALA A 113 -31.45 53.45 -6.47
CA ALA A 113 -30.39 54.13 -5.74
C ALA A 113 -30.64 54.11 -4.21
N PRO A 114 -29.58 54.20 -3.37
CA PRO A 114 -29.71 54.37 -1.92
C PRO A 114 -30.70 55.49 -1.57
N GLN A 115 -31.68 55.19 -0.72
CA GLN A 115 -32.68 56.16 -0.27
C GLN A 115 -33.28 55.76 1.08
N VAL A 116 -34.00 56.68 1.70
CA VAL A 116 -34.79 56.40 2.89
C VAL A 116 -36.13 55.80 2.48
N VAL A 117 -36.47 54.64 3.03
CA VAL A 117 -37.72 53.92 2.78
C VAL A 117 -38.53 53.80 4.08
N THR A 118 -39.84 53.55 3.95
CA THR A 118 -40.66 53.13 5.10
C THR A 118 -40.68 51.60 5.15
N ALA A 119 -40.01 51.02 6.15
CA ALA A 119 -40.07 49.60 6.46
C ALA A 119 -41.32 49.29 7.27
N ILE A 120 -42.00 48.18 6.96
CA ILE A 120 -43.30 47.85 7.56
C ILE A 120 -43.42 46.40 8.07
N ASP A 121 -42.50 45.52 7.69
CA ASP A 121 -42.38 44.15 8.20
C ASP A 121 -41.02 43.57 7.81
N GLY A 122 -40.67 42.39 8.31
CA GLY A 122 -39.45 41.68 7.95
C GLY A 122 -39.46 40.21 8.37
N GLN A 123 -38.36 39.54 8.01
CA GLN A 123 -38.04 38.17 8.34
C GLN A 123 -36.64 38.08 8.95
N GLU A 124 -36.41 37.07 9.79
CA GLU A 124 -35.14 36.86 10.50
C GLU A 124 -33.95 36.62 9.58
N ASP A 125 -34.20 36.11 8.37
CA ASP A 125 -33.18 35.84 7.36
C ASP A 125 -32.73 37.09 6.58
N GLY A 126 -33.27 38.28 6.90
CA GLY A 126 -32.82 39.57 6.39
C GLY A 126 -33.70 40.19 5.30
N TRP A 127 -34.84 39.57 4.97
CA TRP A 127 -35.85 40.21 4.13
C TRP A 127 -36.59 41.30 4.89
N LEU A 128 -36.75 42.46 4.25
CA LEU A 128 -37.47 43.60 4.77
C LEU A 128 -38.57 44.00 3.79
N LYS A 129 -39.79 44.14 4.28
CA LYS A 129 -40.92 44.65 3.52
C LYS A 129 -40.97 46.16 3.63
N ILE A 130 -41.05 46.84 2.49
CA ILE A 130 -41.04 48.29 2.38
C ILE A 130 -42.25 48.79 1.59
N GLN A 131 -42.70 50.01 1.89
CA GLN A 131 -43.67 50.71 1.07
C GLN A 131 -42.99 51.28 -0.18
N THR A 132 -43.62 51.07 -1.33
CA THR A 132 -43.18 51.65 -2.61
C THR A 132 -44.40 52.15 -3.38
N ASN A 133 -44.17 52.94 -4.44
CA ASN A 133 -45.25 53.41 -5.33
C ASN A 133 -45.92 52.26 -6.11
N GLU A 134 -45.29 51.09 -6.18
CA GLU A 134 -45.83 49.85 -6.78
C GLU A 134 -46.54 48.97 -5.75
N GLY A 135 -46.85 49.52 -4.57
CA GLY A 135 -47.34 48.78 -3.41
C GLY A 135 -46.21 48.22 -2.54
N ASN A 136 -46.57 47.37 -1.57
CA ASN A 136 -45.58 46.80 -0.65
C ASN A 136 -44.69 45.78 -1.35
N LYS A 137 -43.38 45.90 -1.18
CA LYS A 137 -42.37 45.04 -1.82
C LYS A 137 -41.32 44.60 -0.82
N TRP A 138 -40.57 43.55 -1.16
CA TRP A 138 -39.50 43.00 -0.32
C TRP A 138 -38.12 43.40 -0.85
N ILE A 139 -37.19 43.69 0.06
CA ILE A 139 -35.77 43.91 -0.22
C ILE A 139 -34.93 43.02 0.69
N PHE A 140 -33.71 42.70 0.29
CA PHE A 140 -32.77 41.95 1.13
C PHE A 140 -31.66 42.88 1.65
N LEU A 141 -31.71 43.21 2.94
CA LEU A 141 -30.90 44.29 3.54
C LEU A 141 -29.39 44.08 3.41
N ASN A 142 -28.94 42.84 3.48
CA ASN A 142 -27.52 42.48 3.47
C ASN A 142 -27.01 42.22 2.04
N SER A 143 -27.54 42.93 1.05
CA SER A 143 -27.12 42.80 -0.34
C SER A 143 -27.00 44.14 -1.06
N GLU A 144 -26.39 44.10 -2.23
CA GLU A 144 -26.28 45.20 -3.18
C GLU A 144 -26.82 44.73 -4.54
N ALA A 145 -27.62 45.55 -5.21
CA ALA A 145 -28.03 45.31 -6.58
C ALA A 145 -27.08 46.03 -7.55
N VAL A 146 -26.47 45.27 -8.46
CA VAL A 146 -25.47 45.79 -9.42
C VAL A 146 -25.92 45.48 -10.85
N LYS A 147 -25.80 46.45 -11.75
CA LYS A 147 -26.00 46.22 -13.19
C LYS A 147 -24.76 45.58 -13.80
N VAL A 148 -24.93 44.50 -14.56
CA VAL A 148 -23.85 43.80 -15.26
C VAL A 148 -24.18 43.74 -16.74
N ASP A 149 -23.41 44.47 -17.56
CA ASP A 149 -23.70 44.69 -18.99
C ASP A 149 -23.01 43.69 -19.94
N LYS A 150 -22.33 42.68 -19.40
CA LYS A 150 -21.62 41.64 -20.16
C LYS A 150 -22.06 40.24 -19.75
N ASN A 151 -21.83 39.27 -20.63
CA ASN A 151 -21.95 37.86 -20.26
C ASN A 151 -20.89 37.51 -19.21
N PHE A 152 -21.21 36.58 -18.31
CA PHE A 152 -20.27 36.12 -17.30
C PHE A 152 -20.51 34.66 -16.92
N TYR A 153 -19.45 34.00 -16.44
CA TYR A 153 -19.57 32.69 -15.79
C TYR A 153 -19.82 32.87 -14.30
N ALA A 154 -20.61 31.95 -13.74
CA ALA A 154 -20.73 31.77 -12.31
C ALA A 154 -20.19 30.39 -11.91
N TYR A 155 -19.68 30.29 -10.69
CA TYR A 155 -18.93 29.16 -10.16
C TYR A 155 -19.53 28.71 -8.84
N ASN A 156 -19.46 27.41 -8.55
CA ASN A 156 -19.95 26.86 -7.28
C ASN A 156 -19.10 27.31 -6.09
N GLU A 157 -17.80 27.54 -6.32
CA GLU A 157 -16.83 28.04 -5.34
C GLU A 157 -16.08 29.26 -5.91
N PRO A 158 -15.46 30.13 -5.07
CA PRO A 158 -14.70 31.29 -5.53
C PRO A 158 -13.34 30.87 -6.10
N SER A 159 -13.36 30.10 -7.19
CA SER A 159 -12.19 29.57 -7.89
C SER A 159 -12.53 29.34 -9.37
N PHE A 160 -11.60 29.72 -10.26
CA PHE A 160 -11.73 29.49 -11.70
C PHE A 160 -11.66 28.01 -12.11
N THR A 161 -11.18 27.12 -11.25
CA THR A 161 -11.20 25.66 -11.48
C THR A 161 -12.40 24.97 -10.85
N SER A 162 -13.29 25.74 -10.21
CA SER A 162 -14.56 25.20 -9.70
C SER A 162 -15.49 24.85 -10.86
N GLU A 163 -16.43 23.94 -10.60
CA GLU A 163 -17.50 23.67 -11.54
C GLU A 163 -18.33 24.94 -11.79
N LYS A 164 -18.60 25.18 -13.07
CA LYS A 164 -19.42 26.31 -13.52
C LYS A 164 -20.90 25.99 -13.30
N ALA A 165 -21.66 26.99 -12.85
CA ALA A 165 -23.12 26.93 -12.77
C ALA A 165 -23.75 26.88 -14.18
N SER A 166 -25.08 26.73 -14.25
CA SER A 166 -25.84 26.74 -15.51
C SER A 166 -25.35 25.71 -16.54
N GLY A 167 -24.90 24.55 -16.05
CA GLY A 167 -24.36 23.47 -16.87
C GLY A 167 -23.12 23.88 -17.69
N GLY A 168 -22.36 24.88 -17.21
CA GLY A 168 -21.18 25.40 -17.91
C GLY A 168 -21.45 26.57 -18.85
N ASN A 169 -22.70 27.02 -18.98
CA ASN A 169 -23.06 28.15 -19.84
C ASN A 169 -22.82 29.50 -19.15
N GLN A 170 -22.68 30.55 -19.96
CA GLN A 170 -22.62 31.92 -19.46
C GLN A 170 -24.02 32.42 -19.08
N TYR A 171 -24.08 33.21 -18.02
CA TYR A 171 -25.22 34.10 -17.76
C TYR A 171 -25.12 35.30 -18.70
N GLY A 172 -26.24 35.66 -19.33
CA GLY A 172 -26.34 36.90 -20.09
C GLY A 172 -26.31 38.14 -19.18
N PRO A 173 -26.27 39.36 -19.77
CA PRO A 173 -26.25 40.61 -19.01
C PRO A 173 -27.44 40.71 -18.06
N GLN A 174 -27.21 41.26 -16.87
CA GLN A 174 -28.20 41.36 -15.80
C GLN A 174 -28.46 42.83 -15.46
N LYS A 175 -29.72 43.28 -15.61
CA LYS A 175 -30.13 44.64 -15.20
C LYS A 175 -29.93 44.90 -13.71
N SER A 176 -30.08 43.86 -12.89
CA SER A 176 -29.95 43.89 -11.43
C SER A 176 -29.51 42.53 -10.90
N LEU A 177 -28.21 42.34 -10.73
CA LEU A 177 -27.64 41.18 -10.06
C LEU A 177 -27.55 41.45 -8.56
N VAL A 178 -28.09 40.54 -7.75
CA VAL A 178 -28.01 40.65 -6.29
C VAL A 178 -26.68 40.10 -5.81
N VAL A 179 -25.87 40.96 -5.21
CA VAL A 179 -24.55 40.64 -4.64
C VAL A 179 -24.66 40.62 -3.11
N LYS A 180 -24.39 39.47 -2.51
CA LYS A 180 -24.41 39.26 -1.04
C LYS A 180 -23.05 39.53 -0.41
N GLU A 181 -21.97 39.29 -1.13
CA GLU A 181 -20.58 39.46 -0.65
C GLU A 181 -19.69 39.93 -1.80
N LYS A 182 -18.75 40.83 -1.52
CA LYS A 182 -17.67 41.23 -2.45
C LYS A 182 -16.33 41.05 -1.75
N ARG A 183 -15.44 40.25 -2.33
CA ARG A 183 -14.07 40.06 -1.84
C ARG A 183 -13.11 41.02 -2.55
N THR A 184 -12.02 41.34 -1.87
CA THR A 184 -10.98 42.25 -2.37
C THR A 184 -10.23 41.70 -3.59
N ASN A 185 -10.23 40.39 -3.80
CA ASN A 185 -9.65 39.72 -4.98
C ASN A 185 -10.61 39.62 -6.18
N GLY A 186 -11.76 40.32 -6.14
CA GLY A 186 -12.69 40.42 -7.25
C GLY A 186 -13.82 39.38 -7.27
N TRP A 187 -13.79 38.39 -6.38
CA TRP A 187 -14.85 37.39 -6.26
C TRP A 187 -16.09 37.93 -5.56
N TRP A 188 -17.25 37.83 -6.19
CA TRP A 188 -18.54 38.26 -5.63
C TRP A 188 -19.46 37.07 -5.45
N LYS A 189 -20.08 36.95 -4.27
CA LYS A 189 -21.14 35.99 -4.03
C LYS A 189 -22.48 36.59 -4.45
N VAL A 190 -23.17 35.94 -5.37
CA VAL A 190 -24.39 36.45 -5.99
C VAL A 190 -25.54 35.46 -5.86
N ALA A 191 -26.77 35.96 -5.76
CA ALA A 191 -27.96 35.13 -5.79
C ALA A 191 -28.37 34.85 -7.23
N THR A 192 -28.48 33.57 -7.58
CA THR A 192 -28.96 33.09 -8.89
C THR A 192 -30.18 32.19 -8.71
N TYR A 193 -30.80 31.76 -9.81
CA TYR A 193 -31.90 30.78 -9.74
C TYR A 193 -31.43 29.39 -9.27
N GLU A 194 -30.12 29.09 -9.35
CA GLU A 194 -29.47 27.87 -8.82
C GLU A 194 -28.97 28.06 -7.38
N GLY A 195 -29.44 29.11 -6.70
CA GLY A 195 -28.95 29.52 -5.39
C GLY A 195 -27.71 30.40 -5.47
N ASP A 196 -26.96 30.47 -4.37
CA ASP A 196 -25.77 31.28 -4.29
C ASP A 196 -24.67 30.73 -5.20
N LYS A 197 -23.98 31.63 -5.91
CA LYS A 197 -22.83 31.34 -6.78
C LYS A 197 -21.77 32.42 -6.66
N TRP A 198 -20.58 32.15 -7.15
CA TRP A 198 -19.46 33.07 -7.18
C TRP A 198 -19.21 33.56 -8.60
N ILE A 199 -18.94 34.85 -8.77
CA ILE A 199 -18.56 35.43 -10.05
C ILE A 199 -17.27 36.23 -9.89
N ASN A 200 -16.49 36.33 -10.96
CA ASN A 200 -15.38 37.27 -11.05
C ASN A 200 -15.41 37.89 -12.44
N LEU A 201 -15.80 39.16 -12.52
CA LEU A 201 -16.10 39.82 -13.79
C LEU A 201 -14.83 40.28 -14.52
N ASP A 202 -13.77 40.61 -13.78
CA ASP A 202 -12.60 41.31 -14.31
C ASP A 202 -11.31 40.50 -14.11
N GLY A 203 -11.43 39.25 -13.66
CA GLY A 203 -10.31 38.38 -13.33
C GLY A 203 -9.65 38.69 -11.99
N GLU A 204 -8.80 37.76 -11.56
CA GLU A 204 -8.03 37.82 -10.32
C GLU A 204 -6.54 37.87 -10.65
N LEU A 205 -5.80 38.81 -10.04
CA LEU A 205 -4.34 38.77 -10.08
C LEU A 205 -3.84 37.64 -9.19
N LYS A 206 -3.13 36.68 -9.79
CA LYS A 206 -2.61 35.51 -9.08
C LYS A 206 -1.10 35.41 -9.29
N ALA A 207 -0.36 35.24 -8.19
CA ALA A 207 1.06 34.99 -8.22
C ALA A 207 1.33 33.51 -8.51
N PHE A 208 2.23 33.24 -9.44
CA PHE A 208 2.75 31.91 -9.74
C PHE A 208 4.25 31.90 -9.48
N ASP A 209 4.67 31.02 -8.59
CA ASP A 209 6.04 30.88 -8.07
C ASP A 209 6.95 30.04 -8.96
N LYS A 210 6.37 29.29 -9.91
CA LYS A 210 7.07 28.47 -10.89
C LYS A 210 6.90 29.03 -12.30
N PRO A 211 7.89 28.86 -13.18
CA PRO A 211 7.73 29.17 -14.59
C PRO A 211 6.57 28.38 -15.21
N PHE A 212 5.93 28.93 -16.23
CA PHE A 212 4.83 28.26 -16.94
C PHE A 212 4.75 28.65 -18.42
N LEU A 213 4.31 27.71 -19.24
CA LEU A 213 3.94 27.90 -20.64
C LEU A 213 2.48 28.36 -20.73
N VAL A 214 2.21 29.09 -21.81
CA VAL A 214 0.86 29.44 -22.23
C VAL A 214 0.56 28.79 -23.58
N PHE A 215 -0.71 28.51 -23.84
CA PHE A 215 -1.23 27.73 -24.95
C PHE A 215 -2.45 28.43 -25.55
N TYR A 216 -2.69 28.25 -26.85
CA TYR A 216 -3.88 28.83 -27.50
C TYR A 216 -5.18 28.13 -27.07
N GLU A 217 -5.10 26.83 -26.78
CA GLU A 217 -6.20 25.99 -26.29
C GLU A 217 -5.81 25.28 -24.98
N PRO A 218 -6.76 24.83 -24.13
CA PRO A 218 -6.47 24.16 -22.87
C PRO A 218 -6.05 22.69 -23.10
N ALA A 219 -5.00 22.49 -23.89
CA ALA A 219 -4.44 21.20 -24.25
C ALA A 219 -2.92 21.33 -24.46
N PHE A 220 -2.15 20.37 -23.95
CA PHE A 220 -0.68 20.37 -24.08
C PHE A 220 -0.18 20.17 -25.52
N ALA A 221 -1.03 19.64 -26.42
CA ALA A 221 -0.75 19.53 -27.85
C ALA A 221 -1.10 20.81 -28.64
N SER A 222 -1.66 21.84 -27.99
CA SER A 222 -1.97 23.11 -28.62
C SER A 222 -0.69 23.89 -28.95
N GLN A 223 -0.81 24.81 -29.90
CA GLN A 223 0.23 25.82 -30.16
C GLN A 223 0.56 26.54 -28.84
N LYS A 224 1.85 26.70 -28.57
CA LYS A 224 2.33 27.49 -27.43
C LYS A 224 2.34 28.97 -27.81
N GLY A 225 1.92 29.83 -26.89
CA GLY A 225 2.08 31.27 -27.01
C GLY A 225 3.45 31.74 -26.54
N ASN A 226 3.65 33.06 -26.52
CA ASN A 226 4.86 33.73 -26.06
C ASN A 226 6.14 33.18 -26.74
N MET A 227 6.06 32.91 -28.05
CA MET A 227 7.15 32.32 -28.85
C MET A 227 7.71 31.00 -28.26
N GLU A 228 6.86 30.22 -27.61
CA GLU A 228 7.22 28.98 -26.90
C GLU A 228 8.16 29.16 -25.70
N VAL A 229 8.38 30.40 -25.26
CA VAL A 229 9.20 30.71 -24.09
C VAL A 229 8.31 30.71 -22.85
N PRO A 230 8.65 29.95 -21.79
CA PRO A 230 7.88 29.99 -20.55
C PRO A 230 8.00 31.35 -19.87
N TYR A 231 6.90 31.82 -19.29
CA TYR A 231 6.93 32.96 -18.39
C TYR A 231 7.76 32.60 -17.15
N SER A 232 8.62 33.51 -16.72
CA SER A 232 9.25 33.42 -15.40
C SER A 232 8.20 33.57 -14.29
N PRO A 233 8.48 33.16 -13.03
CA PRO A 233 7.59 33.38 -11.90
C PRO A 233 7.10 34.83 -11.87
N THR A 234 5.78 35.01 -11.86
CA THR A 234 5.15 36.32 -12.06
C THR A 234 3.73 36.34 -11.50
N THR A 235 3.18 37.54 -11.36
CA THR A 235 1.76 37.76 -11.08
C THR A 235 1.06 38.08 -12.39
N ILE A 236 0.05 37.28 -12.74
CA ILE A 236 -0.72 37.44 -13.97
C ILE A 236 -2.22 37.38 -13.65
N ARG A 237 -3.03 38.06 -14.45
CA ARG A 237 -4.48 38.08 -14.27
C ARG A 237 -5.09 36.81 -14.87
N VAL A 238 -5.77 36.03 -14.03
CA VAL A 238 -6.58 34.88 -14.41
C VAL A 238 -8.01 35.37 -14.65
N VAL A 239 -8.59 35.06 -15.81
CA VAL A 239 -9.92 35.52 -16.22
C VAL A 239 -10.95 34.39 -16.37
N ASP A 240 -10.50 33.15 -16.51
CA ASP A 240 -11.34 31.95 -16.59
C ASP A 240 -10.52 30.71 -16.20
N GLY A 241 -11.16 29.55 -16.11
CA GLY A 241 -10.51 28.26 -15.90
C GLY A 241 -11.44 27.08 -16.17
N ASN A 242 -10.93 25.87 -15.99
CA ASN A 242 -11.73 24.65 -16.08
C ASN A 242 -11.43 23.66 -14.95
N THR A 243 -12.30 22.66 -14.82
CA THR A 243 -12.20 21.61 -13.78
C THR A 243 -11.01 20.67 -13.98
N LYS A 244 -10.31 20.75 -15.12
CA LYS A 244 -9.07 20.00 -15.39
C LYS A 244 -7.81 20.74 -14.92
N GLY A 245 -7.96 21.88 -14.24
CA GLY A 245 -6.86 22.65 -13.66
C GLY A 245 -6.23 23.69 -14.58
N TRP A 246 -6.79 23.91 -15.78
CA TRP A 246 -6.33 24.96 -16.67
C TRP A 246 -6.87 26.33 -16.25
N PHE A 247 -6.03 27.35 -16.36
CA PHE A 247 -6.41 28.75 -16.22
C PHE A 247 -6.31 29.46 -17.56
N LYS A 248 -7.26 30.34 -17.86
CA LYS A 248 -7.12 31.33 -18.93
C LYS A 248 -6.57 32.63 -18.31
N VAL A 249 -5.45 33.10 -18.85
CA VAL A 249 -4.70 34.25 -18.34
C VAL A 249 -4.57 35.33 -19.42
N GLN A 250 -4.58 36.59 -18.99
CA GLN A 250 -4.34 37.73 -19.88
C GLN A 250 -2.86 37.91 -20.16
N THR A 251 -2.47 37.74 -21.42
CA THR A 251 -1.10 37.97 -21.91
C THR A 251 -1.06 39.15 -22.88
N TRP A 252 0.14 39.55 -23.31
CA TRP A 252 0.31 40.59 -24.34
C TRP A 252 -0.20 40.13 -25.73
N GLU A 253 -0.30 38.82 -25.96
CA GLU A 253 -0.90 38.21 -27.16
C GLU A 253 -2.44 38.04 -27.04
N GLY A 254 -3.04 38.61 -25.99
CA GLY A 254 -4.43 38.37 -25.58
C GLY A 254 -4.56 37.16 -24.66
N ASP A 255 -5.80 36.70 -24.44
CA ASP A 255 -6.07 35.58 -23.54
C ASP A 255 -5.41 34.28 -24.05
N LYS A 256 -4.76 33.55 -23.14
CA LYS A 256 -4.15 32.23 -23.38
C LYS A 256 -4.45 31.28 -22.23
N TRP A 257 -4.37 29.99 -22.48
CA TRP A 257 -4.52 28.96 -21.47
C TRP A 257 -3.17 28.56 -20.87
N MET A 258 -3.13 28.24 -19.58
CA MET A 258 -1.93 27.73 -18.92
C MET A 258 -2.31 26.66 -17.91
N TYR A 259 -1.37 25.74 -17.67
CA TYR A 259 -1.44 24.79 -16.58
C TYR A 259 -0.35 25.15 -15.54
N PRO A 260 -0.70 25.37 -14.26
CA PRO A 260 0.27 25.84 -13.26
C PRO A 260 1.53 24.99 -13.18
N GLY A 261 2.69 25.64 -13.29
CA GLY A 261 4.00 25.02 -13.14
C GLY A 261 4.49 24.18 -14.32
N VAL A 262 3.75 24.09 -15.43
CA VAL A 262 4.21 23.41 -16.64
C VAL A 262 5.10 24.37 -17.43
N ALA A 263 6.42 24.27 -17.23
CA ALA A 263 7.41 25.13 -17.90
C ALA A 263 7.94 24.55 -19.21
N GLU A 264 7.76 23.24 -19.43
CA GLU A 264 8.22 22.55 -20.64
C GLU A 264 7.29 21.37 -20.97
N THR A 265 7.27 21.00 -22.25
CA THR A 265 6.66 19.74 -22.74
C THR A 265 7.74 18.95 -23.46
N VAL A 266 7.90 17.68 -23.13
CA VAL A 266 8.92 16.81 -23.73
C VAL A 266 8.30 15.71 -24.58
N VAL A 267 9.05 15.27 -25.59
CA VAL A 267 8.77 14.02 -26.30
C VAL A 267 9.36 12.87 -25.49
N LEU A 268 8.55 11.86 -25.20
CA LEU A 268 8.98 10.63 -24.55
C LEU A 268 8.56 9.44 -25.43
N ASP A 269 9.51 8.91 -26.19
CA ASP A 269 9.29 7.87 -27.21
C ASP A 269 9.15 6.44 -26.65
N LYS A 270 9.04 6.30 -25.33
CA LYS A 270 8.92 5.01 -24.64
C LYS A 270 7.72 4.98 -23.73
N SER A 271 7.18 3.78 -23.52
CA SER A 271 6.16 3.55 -22.51
C SER A 271 6.74 3.72 -21.10
N PHE A 272 5.90 4.15 -20.15
CA PHE A 272 6.32 4.38 -18.77
C PHE A 272 5.20 4.05 -17.78
N TYR A 273 5.59 3.67 -16.56
CA TYR A 273 4.68 3.61 -15.43
C TYR A 273 4.60 4.98 -14.74
N SER A 274 3.41 5.28 -14.23
CA SER A 274 3.20 6.41 -13.33
C SER A 274 2.96 5.93 -11.91
N TYR A 275 3.25 6.79 -10.94
CA TYR A 275 3.22 6.49 -9.51
C TYR A 275 2.56 7.66 -8.77
N ASN A 276 1.76 7.36 -7.75
CA ASN A 276 1.12 8.40 -6.93
C ASN A 276 2.11 9.19 -6.07
N GLU A 277 3.25 8.59 -5.72
CA GLU A 277 4.37 9.20 -5.01
C GLU A 277 5.71 8.77 -5.64
N PRO A 278 6.82 9.50 -5.42
CA PRO A 278 8.12 9.20 -6.05
C PRO A 278 8.79 7.99 -5.41
N SER A 279 8.21 6.80 -5.60
CA SER A 279 8.69 5.52 -5.11
C SER A 279 8.31 4.39 -6.08
N LEU A 280 9.27 3.51 -6.40
CA LEU A 280 9.06 2.42 -7.35
C LEU A 280 8.14 1.31 -6.84
N ILE A 281 7.91 1.26 -5.52
CA ILE A 281 7.01 0.30 -4.85
C ILE A 281 5.65 0.92 -4.50
N ALA A 282 5.42 2.17 -4.90
CA ALA A 282 4.16 2.84 -4.69
C ALA A 282 3.07 2.33 -5.65
N THR A 283 1.84 2.73 -5.37
CA THR A 283 0.70 2.39 -6.22
C THR A 283 0.89 3.01 -7.60
N LYS A 284 0.88 2.14 -8.62
CA LYS A 284 0.96 2.56 -10.02
C LYS A 284 -0.36 3.22 -10.45
N GLY A 285 -0.27 4.29 -11.22
CA GLY A 285 -1.42 4.90 -11.90
C GLY A 285 -1.94 4.03 -13.04
N ALA A 286 -2.97 4.48 -13.75
CA ALA A 286 -3.63 3.77 -14.85
C ALA A 286 -4.04 2.31 -14.52
N GLY A 287 -4.38 2.05 -13.25
CA GLY A 287 -4.70 0.70 -12.77
C GLY A 287 -3.53 -0.29 -12.88
N GLY A 288 -2.29 0.19 -12.87
CA GLY A 288 -1.08 -0.63 -13.04
C GLY A 288 -0.62 -0.79 -14.49
N ASN A 289 -1.30 -0.18 -15.45
CA ASN A 289 -0.91 -0.21 -16.86
C ASN A 289 0.16 0.85 -17.18
N GLN A 290 0.91 0.62 -18.25
CA GLN A 290 1.84 1.62 -18.77
C GLN A 290 1.10 2.66 -19.61
N PHE A 291 1.56 3.90 -19.51
CA PHE A 291 1.28 4.93 -20.50
C PHE A 291 2.14 4.63 -21.73
N GLY A 292 1.56 4.70 -22.92
CA GLY A 292 2.33 4.64 -24.17
C GLY A 292 3.18 5.90 -24.40
N PRO A 293 4.01 5.92 -25.46
CA PRO A 293 4.79 7.09 -25.84
C PRO A 293 3.98 8.39 -25.94
N GLN A 294 4.57 9.51 -25.52
CA GLN A 294 3.92 10.82 -25.44
C GLN A 294 4.69 11.86 -26.24
N LYS A 295 4.03 12.55 -27.17
CA LYS A 295 4.64 13.66 -27.95
C LYS A 295 4.74 14.97 -27.16
N PHE A 296 3.82 15.18 -26.23
CA PHE A 296 3.68 16.44 -25.49
C PHE A 296 3.50 16.14 -24.00
N LEU A 297 4.50 15.53 -23.36
CA LEU A 297 4.46 15.20 -21.95
C LEU A 297 4.77 16.46 -21.12
N PRO A 298 3.80 17.05 -20.40
CA PRO A 298 4.01 18.24 -19.60
C PRO A 298 4.80 17.92 -18.33
N ILE A 299 5.84 18.71 -18.07
CA ILE A 299 6.72 18.54 -16.90
C ILE A 299 6.43 19.62 -15.87
N LEU A 300 6.17 19.19 -14.62
CA LEU A 300 6.02 20.05 -13.45
C LEU A 300 7.32 20.13 -12.63
N GLU A 301 8.11 19.06 -12.62
CA GLU A 301 9.33 18.95 -11.82
C GLU A 301 10.23 17.84 -12.39
N LYS A 302 11.55 18.05 -12.40
CA LYS A 302 12.56 17.02 -12.64
C LYS A 302 13.50 16.98 -11.44
N ARG A 303 13.60 15.83 -10.78
CA ARG A 303 14.50 15.64 -9.64
C ARG A 303 15.85 15.06 -10.08
N PRO A 304 16.95 15.40 -9.40
CA PRO A 304 18.28 14.86 -9.71
C PRO A 304 18.43 13.35 -9.54
N ASP A 305 17.53 12.74 -8.77
CA ASP A 305 17.45 11.30 -8.51
C ASP A 305 16.76 10.53 -9.64
N GLY A 306 16.20 11.19 -10.66
CA GLY A 306 15.54 10.57 -11.81
C GLY A 306 14.01 10.65 -11.80
N TRP A 307 13.39 11.07 -10.69
CA TRP A 307 11.93 11.24 -10.63
C TRP A 307 11.46 12.51 -11.35
N TRP A 308 10.50 12.37 -12.24
CA TRP A 308 9.83 13.51 -12.87
C TRP A 308 8.38 13.58 -12.42
N LYS A 309 7.90 14.76 -12.07
CA LYS A 309 6.48 15.03 -11.86
C LYS A 309 5.89 15.54 -13.17
N VAL A 310 4.86 14.87 -13.67
CA VAL A 310 4.24 15.15 -14.97
C VAL A 310 2.72 15.24 -14.83
N VAL A 311 2.03 15.79 -15.83
CA VAL A 311 0.56 15.79 -15.89
C VAL A 311 0.10 14.76 -16.91
N THR A 312 -0.75 13.82 -16.49
CA THR A 312 -1.42 12.85 -17.37
C THR A 312 -2.92 13.10 -17.37
N TYR A 313 -3.71 12.22 -18.02
CA TYR A 313 -5.18 12.28 -17.93
C TYR A 313 -5.69 12.07 -16.50
N GLU A 314 -4.87 11.48 -15.61
CA GLU A 314 -5.17 11.27 -14.19
C GLU A 314 -4.78 12.49 -13.32
N GLY A 315 -4.20 13.52 -13.94
CA GLY A 315 -3.64 14.68 -13.25
C GLY A 315 -2.14 14.54 -12.95
N PRO A 316 -1.61 15.29 -11.97
CA PRO A 316 -0.20 15.25 -11.61
C PRO A 316 0.23 13.89 -11.03
N THR A 317 1.27 13.28 -11.59
CA THR A 317 1.81 11.97 -11.18
C THR A 317 3.34 11.94 -11.29
N TRP A 318 3.98 10.95 -10.68
CA TRP A 318 5.42 10.74 -10.71
C TRP A 318 5.80 9.66 -11.72
N ILE A 319 6.87 9.85 -12.46
CA ILE A 319 7.42 8.88 -13.42
C ILE A 319 8.95 8.80 -13.25
N ALA A 320 9.52 7.65 -13.61
CA ALA A 320 10.96 7.42 -13.61
C ALA A 320 11.39 6.87 -14.98
N PRO A 321 11.33 7.69 -16.06
CA PRO A 321 11.47 7.20 -17.42
C PRO A 321 12.82 6.52 -17.68
N ASP A 322 13.88 7.02 -17.05
CA ASP A 322 15.25 6.50 -17.17
C ASP A 322 15.69 5.68 -15.95
N GLY A 323 14.74 5.32 -15.08
CA GLY A 323 15.03 4.80 -13.75
C GLY A 323 15.46 5.89 -12.77
N ILE A 324 15.72 5.49 -11.53
CA ILE A 324 16.12 6.36 -10.43
C ILE A 324 17.48 5.96 -9.86
N LYS A 325 18.24 6.94 -9.40
CA LYS A 325 19.48 6.73 -8.64
C LYS A 325 19.13 6.34 -7.22
N MET A 326 19.41 5.10 -6.89
CA MET A 326 19.17 4.49 -5.58
C MET A 326 20.52 4.23 -4.90
N PRO A 327 20.90 4.98 -3.85
CA PRO A 327 22.11 4.68 -3.10
C PRO A 327 21.91 3.43 -2.24
N VAL A 328 22.83 2.48 -2.37
CA VAL A 328 22.87 1.24 -1.58
C VAL A 328 24.18 1.20 -0.79
N ASN A 329 24.07 1.29 0.54
CA ASN A 329 25.24 1.45 1.43
C ASN A 329 25.74 0.12 2.03
N ALA A 330 25.18 -1.01 1.61
CA ALA A 330 25.55 -2.35 2.09
C ALA A 330 25.77 -3.29 0.90
N ASN A 331 26.40 -4.44 1.15
CA ASN A 331 26.44 -5.51 0.17
C ASN A 331 25.00 -5.97 -0.12
N PHE A 332 24.71 -6.35 -1.36
CA PHE A 332 23.40 -6.83 -1.76
C PHE A 332 23.50 -7.97 -2.77
N THR A 333 22.56 -8.90 -2.68
CA THR A 333 22.39 -10.01 -3.61
C THR A 333 21.36 -9.64 -4.66
N THR A 334 21.58 -10.10 -5.90
CA THR A 334 20.59 -9.97 -6.97
C THR A 334 20.04 -11.32 -7.42
N PHE A 335 18.83 -11.29 -7.95
CA PHE A 335 18.00 -12.42 -8.31
C PHE A 335 17.46 -12.23 -9.74
N ASP A 336 17.19 -13.34 -10.42
CA ASP A 336 16.58 -13.30 -11.75
C ASP A 336 15.08 -12.92 -11.69
N GLU A 337 14.41 -13.15 -10.56
CA GLU A 337 12.99 -12.86 -10.32
C GLU A 337 12.77 -12.17 -8.96
N PRO A 338 11.65 -11.46 -8.72
CA PRO A 338 11.42 -10.66 -7.52
C PRO A 338 10.93 -11.49 -6.31
N TYR A 339 11.66 -12.56 -5.98
CA TYR A 339 11.44 -13.38 -4.77
C TYR A 339 12.76 -14.08 -4.38
N LEU A 340 12.94 -14.43 -3.11
CA LEU A 340 14.23 -14.86 -2.55
C LEU A 340 14.65 -16.27 -3.00
N GLU A 341 13.70 -17.12 -3.38
CA GLU A 341 13.96 -18.48 -3.89
C GLU A 341 14.39 -18.48 -5.37
N ALA A 342 14.31 -17.33 -6.04
CA ALA A 342 14.76 -17.20 -7.41
C ALA A 342 16.26 -17.46 -7.52
N LYS A 343 16.70 -17.82 -8.73
CA LYS A 343 18.11 -18.04 -9.01
C LYS A 343 18.92 -16.79 -8.64
N LYS A 344 19.88 -16.95 -7.72
CA LYS A 344 20.84 -15.92 -7.37
C LYS A 344 21.78 -15.67 -8.55
N SER A 345 21.89 -14.42 -8.96
CA SER A 345 22.72 -14.03 -10.10
C SER A 345 24.16 -13.68 -9.65
N SER A 346 24.30 -12.83 -8.64
CA SER A 346 25.61 -12.42 -8.06
C SER A 346 25.42 -11.63 -6.77
N GLU A 347 26.53 -11.41 -6.05
CA GLU A 347 26.63 -10.51 -4.91
C GLU A 347 27.42 -9.25 -5.32
N PHE A 348 26.95 -8.10 -4.84
CA PHE A 348 27.52 -6.80 -5.16
C PHE A 348 27.87 -6.07 -3.87
N GLY A 349 28.98 -5.31 -3.91
CA GLY A 349 29.31 -4.36 -2.84
C GLY A 349 28.39 -3.12 -2.87
N PRO A 350 28.55 -2.19 -1.90
CA PRO A 350 27.78 -0.96 -1.85
C PRO A 350 27.94 -0.12 -3.12
N GLN A 351 26.86 0.52 -3.58
CA GLN A 351 26.85 1.34 -4.79
C GLN A 351 26.12 2.66 -4.55
N LYS A 352 26.81 3.77 -4.81
CA LYS A 352 26.26 5.13 -4.60
C LYS A 352 25.21 5.55 -5.66
N ASN A 353 25.36 5.07 -6.89
CA ASN A 353 24.57 5.50 -8.06
C ASN A 353 23.91 4.32 -8.78
N LEU A 354 23.45 3.30 -8.04
CA LEU A 354 22.76 2.17 -8.65
C LEU A 354 21.45 2.67 -9.28
N VAL A 355 21.17 2.28 -10.52
CA VAL A 355 19.94 2.69 -11.22
C VAL A 355 18.87 1.64 -11.02
N ALA A 356 17.72 2.02 -10.45
CA ALA A 356 16.55 1.16 -10.32
C ALA A 356 15.45 1.58 -11.31
N TYR A 357 14.86 0.63 -12.02
CA TYR A 357 13.88 0.88 -13.09
C TYR A 357 12.44 0.53 -12.71
N ASP A 358 12.25 -0.44 -11.81
CA ASP A 358 10.93 -0.87 -11.33
C ASP A 358 11.01 -1.38 -9.89
N GLY A 359 9.84 -1.51 -9.25
CA GLY A 359 9.72 -2.01 -7.89
C GLY A 359 8.48 -2.89 -7.73
N LYS A 360 8.57 -3.88 -6.85
CA LYS A 360 7.48 -4.79 -6.50
C LYS A 360 7.43 -5.03 -5.01
N LYS A 361 6.26 -4.81 -4.43
CA LYS A 361 5.91 -5.25 -3.08
C LYS A 361 5.54 -6.72 -3.10
N THR A 362 6.19 -7.52 -2.26
CA THR A 362 5.91 -8.96 -2.13
C THR A 362 5.75 -9.35 -0.66
N ALA A 363 5.23 -10.55 -0.39
CA ALA A 363 5.16 -11.08 0.97
C ALA A 363 6.55 -11.28 1.62
N GLN A 364 7.60 -11.38 0.80
CA GLN A 364 8.99 -11.62 1.21
C GLN A 364 9.81 -10.33 1.35
N GLY A 365 9.21 -9.17 1.07
CA GLY A 365 9.86 -7.86 1.14
C GLY A 365 9.69 -7.04 -0.14
N ASP A 366 10.29 -5.87 -0.13
CA ASP A 366 10.32 -4.95 -1.27
C ASP A 366 11.46 -5.33 -2.22
N PHE A 367 11.15 -5.52 -3.50
CA PHE A 367 12.10 -5.84 -4.55
C PHE A 367 12.23 -4.69 -5.55
N TYR A 368 13.45 -4.44 -6.01
CA TYR A 368 13.77 -3.40 -6.98
C TYR A 368 14.52 -4.01 -8.17
N LEU A 369 14.08 -3.68 -9.39
CA LEU A 369 14.77 -4.08 -10.61
C LEU A 369 15.88 -3.08 -10.90
N VAL A 370 17.13 -3.51 -10.77
CA VAL A 370 18.31 -2.63 -10.84
C VAL A 370 19.24 -2.98 -11.99
N SER A 371 19.94 -1.97 -12.49
CA SER A 371 20.98 -2.12 -13.51
C SER A 371 22.25 -2.71 -12.90
N THR A 372 22.75 -3.79 -13.47
CA THR A 372 24.05 -4.39 -13.09
C THR A 372 24.90 -4.66 -14.34
N TYR A 373 26.17 -5.05 -14.15
CA TYR A 373 27.00 -5.51 -15.27
C TYR A 373 26.49 -6.83 -15.90
N LEU A 374 25.58 -7.54 -15.23
CA LEU A 374 24.90 -8.75 -15.72
C LEU A 374 23.54 -8.44 -16.39
N GLY A 375 23.22 -7.16 -16.61
CA GLY A 375 21.92 -6.68 -17.06
C GLY A 375 20.99 -6.29 -15.90
N GLN A 376 19.69 -6.16 -16.18
CA GLN A 376 18.70 -5.83 -15.16
C GLN A 376 18.41 -7.05 -14.28
N LYS A 377 18.55 -6.89 -12.96
CA LYS A 377 18.30 -7.94 -11.96
C LYS A 377 17.49 -7.42 -10.79
N TRP A 378 16.74 -8.30 -10.14
CA TRP A 378 15.97 -7.94 -8.95
C TRP A 378 16.88 -7.96 -7.73
N MET A 379 16.73 -7.00 -6.83
CA MET A 379 17.39 -7.00 -5.54
C MET A 379 16.39 -6.69 -4.45
N SER A 380 16.69 -7.07 -3.21
CA SER A 380 15.96 -6.62 -2.05
C SER A 380 16.94 -6.15 -0.97
N LEU A 381 16.71 -4.96 -0.43
CA LEU A 381 17.52 -4.41 0.67
C LEU A 381 17.14 -5.02 2.02
N ASN A 382 15.85 -5.32 2.18
CA ASN A 382 15.31 -5.85 3.43
C ASN A 382 14.86 -7.30 3.30
N GLY A 383 14.67 -7.85 2.10
CA GLY A 383 14.06 -9.16 1.90
C GLY A 383 14.80 -10.29 2.60
N GLU A 384 16.13 -10.35 2.49
CA GLU A 384 16.91 -11.37 3.21
C GLU A 384 16.82 -11.18 4.74
N LYS A 385 16.84 -9.93 5.23
CA LYS A 385 16.70 -9.62 6.66
C LYS A 385 15.30 -9.95 7.18
N GLU A 386 14.25 -9.48 6.53
CA GLU A 386 12.84 -9.68 6.90
C GLU A 386 12.41 -11.15 6.77
N PHE A 387 12.94 -11.88 5.78
CA PHE A 387 12.74 -13.32 5.65
C PHE A 387 13.41 -14.10 6.79
N ASN A 388 14.62 -13.71 7.18
CA ASN A 388 15.29 -14.28 8.34
C ASN A 388 14.56 -13.91 9.64
N GLU A 389 14.06 -12.67 9.80
CA GLU A 389 13.29 -12.22 10.96
C GLU A 389 11.91 -12.90 11.06
N LYS A 390 11.21 -13.16 9.95
CA LYS A 390 9.92 -13.89 9.93
C LYS A 390 10.06 -15.37 10.27
N ARG A 391 11.28 -15.93 10.19
CA ARG A 391 11.57 -17.28 10.69
C ARG A 391 11.84 -17.32 12.20
N GLU A 392 12.16 -16.19 12.84
CA GLU A 392 12.48 -16.13 14.28
C GLU A 392 11.39 -16.67 15.22
N PRO A 393 10.08 -16.49 14.96
CA PRO A 393 9.05 -17.09 15.82
C PRO A 393 9.02 -18.61 15.74
N MET A 394 9.13 -19.16 14.53
CA MET A 394 9.19 -20.61 14.28
C MET A 394 10.48 -21.22 14.83
N ARG A 395 11.58 -20.46 14.74
CA ARG A 395 12.90 -20.74 15.35
C ARG A 395 12.85 -20.73 16.88
N LYS A 396 12.15 -19.78 17.50
CA LYS A 396 11.92 -19.73 18.95
C LYS A 396 11.01 -20.85 19.45
N GLU A 397 9.96 -21.19 18.70
CA GLU A 397 9.05 -22.29 19.02
C GLU A 397 9.72 -23.66 18.93
N LEU A 398 10.73 -23.80 18.07
CA LEU A 398 11.56 -25.00 17.90
C LEU A 398 12.89 -24.96 18.68
N GLY A 399 13.19 -23.87 19.42
CA GLY A 399 14.44 -23.73 20.20
C GLY A 399 15.74 -23.60 19.38
N TYR A 400 15.70 -23.12 18.14
CA TYR A 400 16.79 -23.15 17.16
C TYR A 400 17.24 -21.75 16.68
N ASN A 401 18.53 -21.44 16.73
CA ASN A 401 19.14 -20.26 16.09
C ASN A 401 20.40 -20.66 15.29
N GLU A 402 20.43 -20.35 13.99
CA GLU A 402 21.54 -20.67 13.09
C GLU A 402 22.81 -19.81 13.32
N ASN A 403 22.68 -18.70 14.06
CA ASN A 403 23.80 -17.85 14.47
C ASN A 403 24.33 -18.16 15.89
N ASP A 404 23.65 -19.04 16.66
CA ASP A 404 24.15 -19.58 17.94
C ASP A 404 25.17 -20.73 17.74
N ILE A 405 25.58 -21.00 16.49
CA ILE A 405 26.61 -21.98 16.13
C ILE A 405 28.01 -21.37 16.32
N GLY A 406 28.19 -20.66 17.43
CA GLY A 406 29.49 -20.42 18.05
C GLY A 406 29.81 -21.57 19.02
N PRO A 407 31.08 -21.78 19.39
CA PRO A 407 31.54 -22.85 20.30
C PRO A 407 31.04 -22.75 21.75
N ASP A 408 29.98 -21.98 22.03
CA ASP A 408 29.74 -21.36 23.34
C ASP A 408 28.57 -21.98 24.14
N LYS A 409 28.02 -23.13 23.72
CA LYS A 409 27.05 -23.92 24.53
C LYS A 409 27.56 -25.32 24.84
N GLU A 410 27.49 -25.73 26.10
CA GLU A 410 27.97 -27.04 26.56
C GLU A 410 27.14 -28.21 25.96
N PRO A 411 27.77 -29.30 25.49
CA PRO A 411 27.11 -30.45 24.86
C PRO A 411 25.95 -31.07 25.66
N GLN A 412 25.95 -30.93 26.99
CA GLN A 412 24.97 -31.58 27.88
C GLN A 412 23.55 -31.00 27.76
N GLN A 413 23.39 -29.71 27.44
CA GLN A 413 22.06 -29.11 27.25
C GLN A 413 21.40 -29.61 25.94
N ARG A 414 22.22 -29.91 24.92
CA ARG A 414 21.77 -30.41 23.61
C ARG A 414 21.24 -31.85 23.66
N VAL A 415 21.83 -32.69 24.53
CA VAL A 415 21.37 -34.07 24.79
C VAL A 415 19.94 -34.10 25.34
N ALA A 416 19.57 -33.15 26.19
CA ALA A 416 18.27 -33.13 26.85
C ALA A 416 17.13 -32.83 25.86
N GLU A 417 17.37 -31.96 24.88
CA GLU A 417 16.38 -31.54 23.89
C GLU A 417 16.11 -32.62 22.84
N VAL A 418 17.13 -33.31 22.35
CA VAL A 418 16.96 -34.45 21.42
C VAL A 418 16.26 -35.62 22.13
N LYS A 419 16.64 -35.93 23.38
CA LYS A 419 15.91 -36.93 24.18
C LYS A 419 14.46 -36.51 24.43
N ALA A 420 14.19 -35.23 24.65
CA ALA A 420 12.82 -34.74 24.79
C ALA A 420 12.00 -34.87 23.49
N SER A 421 12.62 -34.62 22.32
CA SER A 421 11.98 -34.83 21.01
C SER A 421 11.70 -36.31 20.73
N LEU A 422 12.65 -37.20 21.03
CA LEU A 422 12.47 -38.65 20.91
C LEU A 422 11.38 -39.14 21.88
N ARG A 423 11.35 -38.64 23.13
CA ARG A 423 10.28 -38.93 24.10
C ARG A 423 8.91 -38.43 23.66
N ALA A 424 8.83 -37.22 23.09
CA ALA A 424 7.59 -36.66 22.57
C ALA A 424 7.02 -37.48 21.40
N GLN A 425 7.87 -38.27 20.73
CA GLN A 425 7.50 -39.21 19.68
C GLN A 425 7.21 -40.63 20.22
N GLY A 426 7.28 -40.84 21.54
CA GLY A 426 7.06 -42.15 22.19
C GLY A 426 8.22 -43.13 22.06
N LEU A 427 9.43 -42.66 21.74
CA LEU A 427 10.54 -43.49 21.28
C LEU A 427 11.59 -43.83 22.36
N ASP A 428 11.33 -43.62 23.65
CA ASP A 428 12.41 -43.75 24.66
C ASP A 428 12.69 -45.21 25.10
N ASP A 429 11.86 -46.21 24.81
CA ASP A 429 12.09 -47.57 25.37
C ASP A 429 11.78 -48.78 24.48
N THR A 430 11.34 -48.64 23.22
CA THR A 430 11.13 -49.80 22.33
C THR A 430 11.46 -49.48 20.88
N PHE A 431 12.72 -49.63 20.48
CA PHE A 431 13.09 -49.73 19.07
C PHE A 431 12.93 -51.20 18.63
N GLU A 432 12.32 -51.44 17.48
CA GLU A 432 12.44 -52.75 16.82
C GLU A 432 13.92 -52.97 16.51
N VAL A 433 14.49 -54.07 17.00
CA VAL A 433 15.91 -54.40 16.80
C VAL A 433 16.09 -54.80 15.34
N VAL A 434 16.32 -53.82 14.47
CA VAL A 434 16.81 -54.09 13.11
C VAL A 434 18.31 -54.28 13.18
N ARG A 435 18.75 -55.37 12.56
CA ARG A 435 20.14 -55.82 12.59
C ARG A 435 20.74 -55.72 11.19
N ILE A 436 21.96 -55.20 11.08
CA ILE A 436 22.76 -55.44 9.89
C ILE A 436 23.10 -56.94 9.88
N PRO A 437 22.69 -57.70 8.85
CA PRO A 437 22.89 -59.15 8.83
C PRO A 437 24.37 -59.53 8.83
N THR A 438 24.71 -60.69 9.41
CA THR A 438 26.08 -61.23 9.36
C THR A 438 26.46 -61.63 7.95
N GLU A 439 27.75 -61.81 7.68
CA GLU A 439 28.21 -62.36 6.40
C GLU A 439 27.61 -63.74 6.13
N GLU A 440 27.49 -64.58 7.15
CA GLU A 440 26.88 -65.91 7.05
C GLU A 440 25.39 -65.81 6.69
N GLU A 441 24.67 -64.86 7.26
CA GLU A 441 23.24 -64.67 6.99
C GLU A 441 22.98 -64.08 5.62
N LYS A 442 23.81 -63.12 5.20
CA LYS A 442 23.82 -62.63 3.81
C LYS A 442 24.09 -63.77 2.84
N ALA A 443 25.08 -64.62 3.12
CA ALA A 443 25.41 -65.78 2.29
C ALA A 443 24.27 -66.83 2.27
N GLU A 444 23.66 -67.11 3.42
CA GLU A 444 22.53 -68.03 3.52
C GLU A 444 21.29 -67.49 2.80
N PHE A 445 21.00 -66.19 2.93
CA PHE A 445 19.93 -65.51 2.21
C PHE A 445 20.14 -65.63 0.69
N LEU A 446 21.33 -65.29 0.20
CA LEU A 446 21.66 -65.41 -1.23
C LEU A 446 21.57 -66.86 -1.73
N ARG A 447 21.99 -67.83 -0.91
CA ARG A 447 21.83 -69.25 -1.22
C ARG A 447 20.36 -69.64 -1.34
N LYS A 448 19.52 -69.26 -0.37
CA LYS A 448 18.06 -69.53 -0.38
C LYS A 448 17.37 -68.87 -1.56
N GLU A 449 17.70 -67.62 -1.88
CA GLU A 449 17.15 -66.92 -3.04
C GLU A 449 17.60 -67.56 -4.36
N ALA A 450 18.85 -68.02 -4.46
CA ALA A 450 19.34 -68.77 -5.61
C ALA A 450 18.69 -70.17 -5.74
N GLU A 451 18.37 -70.83 -4.63
CA GLU A 451 17.63 -72.10 -4.59
C GLU A 451 16.17 -71.90 -5.03
N LYS A 452 15.50 -70.84 -4.59
CA LYS A 452 14.14 -70.46 -5.06
C LYS A 452 14.10 -70.17 -6.56
N GLN A 453 15.19 -69.67 -7.13
CA GLN A 453 15.31 -69.45 -8.58
C GLN A 453 15.54 -70.76 -9.37
N LYS A 454 15.95 -71.85 -8.71
CA LYS A 454 16.21 -73.16 -9.33
C LYS A 454 15.05 -74.16 -9.25
N ASP A 455 14.03 -73.93 -8.40
CA ASP A 455 12.83 -74.79 -8.30
C ASP A 455 11.55 -74.05 -8.76
N PRO A 456 11.07 -74.28 -10.00
CA PRO A 456 10.00 -73.49 -10.60
C PRO A 456 8.63 -74.05 -10.21
N LYS A 457 8.29 -74.01 -8.92
CA LYS A 457 6.91 -74.24 -8.46
C LYS A 457 6.23 -72.95 -8.00
N GLN A 458 6.38 -71.88 -8.78
CA GLN A 458 5.40 -70.81 -8.93
C GLN A 458 5.80 -69.96 -10.13
N GLY A 459 4.96 -69.93 -11.16
CA GLY A 459 5.28 -69.41 -12.49
C GLY A 459 5.48 -67.90 -12.55
N VAL A 460 6.65 -67.42 -12.18
CA VAL A 460 7.16 -66.10 -12.62
C VAL A 460 8.66 -66.21 -12.91
N ALA A 461 9.01 -66.42 -14.18
CA ALA A 461 10.36 -66.14 -14.66
C ALA A 461 10.56 -64.62 -14.68
N ARG A 462 11.48 -64.07 -13.88
CA ARG A 462 11.88 -62.65 -13.97
C ARG A 462 13.38 -62.45 -13.74
N ALA A 463 13.90 -61.50 -14.50
CA ALA A 463 15.30 -61.18 -14.73
C ALA A 463 16.07 -60.77 -13.46
N GLY A 464 17.39 -60.92 -13.54
CA GLY A 464 18.32 -60.85 -12.41
C GLY A 464 18.35 -59.52 -11.65
N SER A 465 18.83 -59.61 -10.41
CA SER A 465 19.17 -58.55 -9.44
C SER A 465 18.05 -57.76 -8.75
N VAL A 466 16.81 -57.68 -9.27
CA VAL A 466 15.79 -56.82 -8.65
C VAL A 466 14.92 -57.54 -7.62
N THR A 467 14.62 -58.84 -7.80
CA THR A 467 13.66 -59.57 -6.94
C THR A 467 14.19 -59.88 -5.54
N SER A 468 15.51 -59.98 -5.36
CA SER A 468 16.13 -60.32 -4.08
C SER A 468 16.07 -59.19 -3.06
N SER A 469 16.20 -57.92 -3.49
CA SER A 469 16.09 -56.75 -2.61
C SER A 469 14.72 -56.65 -1.94
N TRP A 470 13.65 -57.02 -2.66
CA TRP A 470 12.28 -57.01 -2.13
C TRP A 470 12.04 -58.08 -1.06
N ASN A 471 12.81 -59.16 -1.13
CA ASN A 471 12.71 -60.30 -0.24
C ASN A 471 13.59 -60.14 1.01
N ILE A 472 14.39 -59.08 1.11
CA ILE A 472 15.16 -58.77 2.31
C ILE A 472 14.18 -58.57 3.49
N PRO A 473 14.40 -59.24 4.63
CA PRO A 473 13.56 -59.10 5.81
C PRO A 473 13.37 -57.65 6.26
N ASP A 474 12.20 -57.34 6.84
CA ASP A 474 11.88 -55.99 7.33
C ASP A 474 12.72 -55.55 8.52
N ASP A 475 13.25 -56.52 9.26
CA ASP A 475 14.17 -56.31 10.37
C ASP A 475 15.64 -56.18 9.93
N TRP A 476 15.93 -56.13 8.61
CA TRP A 476 17.28 -55.89 8.08
C TRP A 476 17.38 -54.50 7.46
N VAL A 477 18.59 -53.95 7.35
CA VAL A 477 18.83 -52.75 6.54
C VAL A 477 18.44 -53.04 5.09
N GLN A 478 17.76 -52.08 4.47
CA GLN A 478 17.22 -52.14 3.12
C GLN A 478 17.72 -50.98 2.29
N LYS A 479 17.70 -51.21 0.98
CA LYS A 479 17.84 -50.12 0.01
C LYS A 479 16.77 -49.07 0.22
N GLY A 480 17.16 -47.80 0.10
CA GLY A 480 16.28 -46.66 0.34
C GLY A 480 16.27 -46.17 1.78
N ASP A 481 16.81 -46.92 2.74
CA ASP A 481 16.93 -46.41 4.11
C ASP A 481 17.80 -45.15 4.17
N ILE A 482 17.39 -44.19 4.98
CA ILE A 482 18.13 -42.94 5.21
C ILE A 482 18.95 -43.11 6.48
N VAL A 483 20.24 -42.83 6.38
CA VAL A 483 21.18 -42.92 7.51
C VAL A 483 21.60 -41.50 7.91
N VAL A 484 21.38 -41.19 9.18
CA VAL A 484 21.57 -39.88 9.81
C VAL A 484 22.61 -40.04 10.92
N THR A 485 23.76 -39.37 10.81
CA THR A 485 24.84 -39.47 11.81
C THR A 485 24.84 -38.23 12.71
N ALA A 486 24.78 -38.43 14.04
CA ALA A 486 24.77 -37.33 15.01
C ALA A 486 26.18 -36.81 15.33
N GLY A 487 26.30 -35.50 15.57
CA GLY A 487 27.49 -34.86 16.13
C GLY A 487 27.59 -34.95 17.67
N SER A 488 28.69 -34.43 18.22
CA SER A 488 29.12 -34.64 19.62
C SER A 488 28.03 -34.44 20.66
N GLY A 489 27.66 -35.51 21.37
CA GLY A 489 26.75 -35.45 22.51
C GLY A 489 25.33 -35.04 22.12
N TYR A 490 24.72 -35.75 21.15
CA TYR A 490 23.34 -35.55 20.69
C TYR A 490 23.01 -34.09 20.32
N GLY A 491 23.95 -33.33 19.77
CA GLY A 491 23.74 -31.94 19.36
C GLY A 491 24.08 -31.72 17.89
N LEU A 492 23.04 -31.79 17.05
CA LEU A 492 23.01 -31.61 15.59
C LEU A 492 23.47 -32.84 14.79
N VAL A 493 22.56 -33.43 14.02
CA VAL A 493 22.91 -34.38 12.94
C VAL A 493 23.94 -33.72 12.05
N GLY A 494 25.13 -34.31 11.94
CA GLY A 494 26.23 -33.75 11.15
C GLY A 494 26.15 -34.14 9.68
N HIS A 495 25.53 -35.28 9.37
CA HIS A 495 25.48 -35.80 8.00
C HIS A 495 24.28 -36.71 7.75
N VAL A 496 23.84 -36.78 6.49
CA VAL A 496 22.81 -37.69 6.04
C VAL A 496 23.20 -38.35 4.71
N GLY A 497 22.83 -39.62 4.55
CA GLY A 497 22.99 -40.39 3.33
C GLY A 497 21.82 -41.34 3.11
N ILE A 498 21.78 -41.99 1.94
CA ILE A 498 20.75 -42.98 1.59
C ILE A 498 21.41 -44.28 1.14
N ILE A 499 20.89 -45.43 1.56
CA ILE A 499 21.36 -46.73 1.08
C ILE A 499 20.96 -46.88 -0.39
N GLY A 500 21.93 -46.68 -1.29
CA GLY A 500 21.70 -46.66 -2.73
C GLY A 500 21.66 -48.06 -3.35
N LYS A 501 22.41 -49.00 -2.79
CA LYS A 501 22.46 -50.42 -3.20
C LYS A 501 22.58 -51.32 -1.97
N ASP A 502 21.91 -52.46 -1.99
CA ASP A 502 22.06 -53.50 -0.97
C ASP A 502 23.04 -54.61 -1.40
N PHE A 503 23.36 -55.51 -0.45
CA PHE A 503 24.30 -56.61 -0.67
C PHE A 503 23.88 -57.57 -1.80
N THR A 504 22.60 -57.64 -2.15
CA THR A 504 22.12 -58.50 -3.23
C THR A 504 22.43 -57.91 -4.61
N GLU A 505 22.40 -56.58 -4.73
CA GLU A 505 22.73 -55.85 -5.96
C GLU A 505 24.24 -55.67 -6.17
N THR A 506 25.04 -55.78 -5.10
CA THR A 506 26.49 -55.52 -5.16
C THR A 506 27.34 -56.77 -5.36
N GLN A 507 26.73 -57.93 -5.62
CA GLN A 507 27.46 -59.19 -5.86
C GLN A 507 28.38 -59.14 -7.09
N GLY A 508 28.01 -58.35 -8.11
CA GLY A 508 28.81 -58.13 -9.32
C GLY A 508 29.87 -57.03 -9.20
N PHE A 509 29.99 -56.37 -8.04
CA PHE A 509 30.97 -55.31 -7.82
C PHE A 509 32.34 -55.92 -7.50
N SER A 510 33.40 -55.12 -7.58
CA SER A 510 34.76 -55.53 -7.25
C SER A 510 35.27 -54.89 -5.96
N GLY A 511 36.29 -55.51 -5.35
CA GLY A 511 36.97 -54.98 -4.18
C GLY A 511 36.06 -54.82 -2.95
N ALA A 512 36.29 -53.75 -2.18
CA ALA A 512 35.61 -53.47 -0.92
C ALA A 512 34.10 -53.16 -1.05
N ASN A 513 33.55 -53.07 -2.26
CA ASN A 513 32.13 -52.81 -2.49
C ASN A 513 31.34 -54.09 -2.80
N LYS A 514 32.00 -55.24 -2.97
CA LYS A 514 31.35 -56.49 -3.36
C LYS A 514 30.57 -57.08 -2.18
N GLY A 515 29.26 -57.29 -2.35
CA GLY A 515 28.41 -57.89 -1.32
C GLY A 515 28.15 -57.00 -0.10
N GLU A 516 28.33 -55.69 -0.28
CA GLU A 516 28.12 -54.67 0.74
C GLU A 516 26.82 -53.90 0.52
N TYR A 517 26.31 -53.29 1.60
CA TYR A 517 25.37 -52.18 1.49
C TYR A 517 26.16 -50.91 1.16
N LEU A 518 25.76 -50.17 0.13
CA LEU A 518 26.45 -48.96 -0.31
C LEU A 518 25.62 -47.72 0.01
N LEU A 519 26.14 -46.88 0.89
CA LEU A 519 25.59 -45.57 1.21
C LEU A 519 26.00 -44.57 0.14
N VAL A 520 25.03 -43.85 -0.43
CA VAL A 520 25.26 -42.68 -1.32
C VAL A 520 25.16 -41.42 -0.47
N HIS A 521 26.18 -40.57 -0.54
CA HIS A 521 26.23 -39.33 0.23
C HIS A 521 27.12 -38.28 -0.45
N ALA A 522 27.05 -37.02 0.02
CA ALA A 522 27.90 -35.93 -0.44
C ALA A 522 28.80 -35.43 0.72
N PRO A 523 30.06 -35.90 0.83
CA PRO A 523 30.85 -35.84 2.08
C PRO A 523 31.24 -34.43 2.55
N GLY A 524 31.27 -33.43 1.68
CA GLY A 524 31.70 -32.08 2.03
C GLY A 524 32.46 -31.36 0.92
N LYS A 525 32.84 -30.10 1.20
CA LYS A 525 33.54 -29.19 0.26
C LYS A 525 34.87 -29.71 -0.28
N THR A 526 35.55 -30.58 0.47
CA THR A 526 36.88 -31.11 0.14
C THR A 526 36.85 -32.41 -0.66
N ALA A 527 35.66 -33.00 -0.87
CA ALA A 527 35.51 -34.27 -1.54
C ALA A 527 35.46 -34.09 -3.07
N SER A 528 36.26 -34.89 -3.80
CA SER A 528 36.24 -34.96 -5.26
C SER A 528 36.30 -36.43 -5.70
N PRO A 529 35.26 -36.96 -6.36
CA PRO A 529 34.03 -36.29 -6.77
C PRO A 529 33.10 -35.96 -5.60
N VAL A 530 32.15 -35.04 -5.83
CA VAL A 530 31.26 -34.44 -4.80
C VAL A 530 30.28 -35.45 -4.20
N VAL A 531 29.79 -36.39 -5.01
CA VAL A 531 28.93 -37.48 -4.55
C VAL A 531 29.75 -38.77 -4.56
N GLN A 532 29.72 -39.49 -3.45
CA GLN A 532 30.50 -40.70 -3.25
C GLN A 532 29.60 -41.84 -2.78
N ILE A 533 30.12 -43.06 -2.95
CA ILE A 533 29.58 -44.25 -2.30
C ILE A 533 30.58 -44.79 -1.32
N MET A 534 30.09 -45.45 -0.27
CA MET A 534 30.92 -46.23 0.61
C MET A 534 30.16 -47.40 1.22
N PRO A 535 30.86 -48.50 1.54
CA PRO A 535 30.30 -49.56 2.36
C PRO A 535 29.71 -49.02 3.66
N LEU A 536 28.51 -49.49 4.01
CA LEU A 536 27.82 -49.08 5.24
C LEU A 536 28.65 -49.42 6.48
N SER A 537 29.33 -50.56 6.45
CA SER A 537 30.32 -50.94 7.47
C SER A 537 31.38 -49.84 7.65
N ASN A 538 31.99 -49.36 6.57
CA ASN A 538 32.95 -48.26 6.64
C ASN A 538 32.31 -46.97 7.19
N TRP A 539 31.09 -46.62 6.79
CA TRP A 539 30.37 -45.47 7.34
C TRP A 539 30.21 -45.52 8.85
N GLU A 540 29.84 -46.69 9.39
CA GLU A 540 29.66 -46.89 10.83
C GLU A 540 30.97 -47.00 11.61
N PHE A 541 32.03 -47.52 10.98
CA PHE A 541 33.34 -47.74 11.60
C PHE A 541 34.27 -46.52 11.54
N ILE A 542 34.04 -45.54 10.65
CA ILE A 542 34.80 -44.27 10.62
C ILE A 542 34.71 -43.50 11.94
N HIS A 543 33.68 -43.78 12.75
CA HIS A 543 33.47 -43.15 14.06
C HIS A 543 33.65 -44.12 15.24
N LYS A 544 34.23 -45.31 15.01
CA LYS A 544 34.51 -46.30 16.07
C LYS A 544 35.40 -45.70 17.16
N GLY A 545 34.94 -45.77 18.41
CA GLY A 545 35.66 -45.24 19.57
C GLY A 545 35.66 -43.71 19.65
N ASN A 546 34.93 -43.01 18.77
CA ASN A 546 34.77 -41.57 18.84
C ASN A 546 33.52 -41.25 19.68
N PRO A 547 33.66 -40.80 20.95
CA PRO A 547 32.53 -40.54 21.83
C PRO A 547 31.63 -39.38 21.34
N LYS A 548 32.05 -38.70 20.26
CA LYS A 548 31.35 -37.58 19.65
C LYS A 548 30.54 -37.94 18.40
N TYR A 549 30.83 -39.01 17.68
CA TYR A 549 30.20 -39.29 16.36
C TYR A 549 29.72 -40.72 16.20
N SER A 550 29.68 -41.48 17.29
CA SER A 550 29.31 -42.89 17.27
C SER A 550 27.80 -43.12 17.11
N GLN A 551 26.91 -42.13 17.12
CA GLN A 551 25.46 -42.41 17.09
C GLN A 551 24.89 -42.31 15.66
N PHE A 552 24.18 -43.35 15.23
CA PHE A 552 23.52 -43.43 13.91
C PHE A 552 22.02 -43.65 14.06
N LEU A 553 21.23 -42.91 13.30
CA LEU A 553 19.79 -43.03 13.20
C LEU A 553 19.42 -43.50 11.80
N TYR A 554 18.58 -44.52 11.75
CA TYR A 554 18.09 -45.07 10.49
C TYR A 554 16.61 -44.80 10.36
N LEU A 555 16.23 -44.24 9.20
CA LEU A 555 14.87 -43.87 8.88
C LEU A 555 14.38 -44.62 7.64
N ARG A 556 13.16 -45.12 7.70
CA ARG A 556 12.53 -45.88 6.62
C ARG A 556 11.14 -45.35 6.34
N TYR A 557 10.81 -45.32 5.05
CA TYR A 557 9.45 -45.08 4.60
C TYR A 557 8.69 -46.42 4.57
N LYS A 558 8.28 -46.89 5.76
CA LYS A 558 7.82 -48.28 6.00
C LYS A 558 6.65 -48.71 5.10
N ASP A 559 5.76 -47.77 4.76
CA ASP A 559 4.50 -48.10 4.08
C ASP A 559 4.64 -48.19 2.54
N HIS A 560 5.80 -47.79 1.97
CA HIS A 560 6.01 -47.71 0.52
C HIS A 560 7.47 -48.03 0.11
N LYS A 561 7.83 -49.32 0.18
CA LYS A 561 9.15 -49.82 -0.26
C LYS A 561 9.47 -49.48 -1.71
N ASP A 562 8.46 -49.44 -2.58
CA ASP A 562 8.59 -49.07 -3.99
C ASP A 562 9.19 -47.66 -4.17
N VAL A 563 8.69 -46.70 -3.41
CA VAL A 563 9.17 -45.32 -3.43
C VAL A 563 10.59 -45.23 -2.87
N ALA A 564 10.87 -45.93 -1.75
CA ALA A 564 12.20 -45.94 -1.13
C ALA A 564 13.27 -46.55 -2.07
N PHE A 565 12.94 -47.67 -2.74
CA PHE A 565 13.85 -48.33 -3.67
C PHE A 565 14.11 -47.46 -4.91
N LYS A 566 13.07 -46.79 -5.42
CA LYS A 566 13.21 -45.82 -6.51
C LYS A 566 14.08 -44.63 -6.11
N ALA A 567 13.93 -44.12 -4.90
CA ALA A 567 14.77 -43.04 -4.37
C ALA A 567 16.25 -43.46 -4.31
N ALA A 568 16.54 -44.67 -3.84
CA ALA A 568 17.88 -45.22 -3.84
C ALA A 568 18.49 -45.38 -5.25
N ASP A 569 17.70 -45.85 -6.21
CA ASP A 569 18.15 -45.94 -7.60
C ASP A 569 18.39 -44.58 -8.23
N ILE A 570 17.63 -43.56 -7.85
CA ILE A 570 17.87 -42.16 -8.25
C ILE A 570 19.18 -41.66 -7.63
N ALA A 571 19.39 -41.86 -6.33
CA ALA A 571 20.63 -41.48 -5.66
C ALA A 571 21.86 -42.12 -6.33
N TYR A 572 21.80 -43.42 -6.61
CA TYR A 572 22.91 -44.13 -7.23
C TYR A 572 23.11 -43.77 -8.72
N ASN A 573 22.04 -43.81 -9.53
CA ASN A 573 22.17 -43.66 -10.98
C ASN A 573 22.23 -42.21 -11.45
N GLN A 574 21.56 -41.28 -10.75
CA GLN A 574 21.54 -39.86 -11.15
C GLN A 574 22.62 -39.07 -10.42
N PHE A 575 22.77 -39.23 -9.10
CA PHE A 575 23.75 -38.45 -8.34
C PHE A 575 25.15 -39.08 -8.38
N TYR A 576 25.30 -40.33 -7.95
CA TYR A 576 26.64 -40.95 -7.87
C TYR A 576 27.29 -41.20 -9.25
N LYS A 577 26.59 -41.84 -10.19
CA LYS A 577 27.17 -42.10 -11.53
C LYS A 577 27.49 -40.83 -12.32
N ASN A 578 26.84 -39.70 -12.01
CA ASN A 578 27.15 -38.39 -12.59
C ASN A 578 27.85 -37.45 -11.60
N SER A 579 28.55 -37.99 -10.60
CA SER A 579 29.12 -37.21 -9.50
C SER A 579 30.06 -36.07 -9.93
N SER A 580 30.72 -36.21 -11.08
CA SER A 580 31.57 -35.17 -11.69
C SER A 580 30.82 -33.93 -12.20
N LYS A 581 29.50 -34.02 -12.39
CA LYS A 581 28.65 -32.89 -12.81
C LYS A 581 28.24 -32.01 -11.63
N PHE A 582 28.33 -32.52 -10.40
CA PHE A 582 27.87 -31.82 -9.21
C PHE A 582 28.98 -31.00 -8.55
N ARG A 583 28.59 -29.89 -7.92
CA ARG A 583 29.43 -29.03 -7.09
C ARG A 583 28.89 -29.01 -5.67
N TYR A 584 29.76 -29.07 -4.68
CA TYR A 584 29.33 -28.97 -3.29
C TYR A 584 29.05 -27.52 -2.93
N ASP A 585 27.78 -27.17 -2.73
CA ASP A 585 27.39 -25.83 -2.27
C ASP A 585 26.05 -25.87 -1.53
N VAL A 586 26.08 -25.51 -0.25
CA VAL A 586 24.92 -25.49 0.63
C VAL A 586 24.06 -24.25 0.41
N PHE A 587 24.65 -23.14 -0.05
CA PHE A 587 24.00 -21.82 -0.08
C PHE A 587 23.78 -21.27 -1.50
N ALA A 588 24.35 -21.89 -2.55
CA ALA A 588 24.16 -21.42 -3.92
C ALA A 588 22.76 -21.73 -4.49
N SER A 589 21.94 -22.54 -3.82
CA SER A 589 20.70 -23.03 -4.41
C SER A 589 19.68 -23.51 -3.39
N SER A 590 18.39 -23.38 -3.72
CA SER A 590 17.31 -23.96 -2.92
C SER A 590 17.42 -25.48 -2.87
N ALA A 591 17.06 -26.09 -1.73
CA ALA A 591 16.96 -27.53 -1.59
C ALA A 591 16.02 -28.20 -2.61
N GLN A 592 15.02 -27.47 -3.13
CA GLN A 592 14.07 -27.96 -4.15
C GLN A 592 14.54 -27.78 -5.59
N SER A 593 15.62 -27.03 -5.81
CA SER A 593 16.11 -26.77 -7.16
C SER A 593 16.83 -27.99 -7.74
N ASN A 594 16.46 -28.39 -8.95
CA ASN A 594 17.11 -29.46 -9.70
C ASN A 594 18.32 -28.90 -10.49
N ASP A 595 19.32 -28.41 -9.76
CA ASP A 595 20.55 -27.86 -10.33
C ASP A 595 21.79 -28.74 -10.04
N TYR A 596 22.96 -28.30 -10.47
CA TYR A 596 24.22 -29.01 -10.27
C TYR A 596 24.88 -28.76 -8.91
N ASN A 597 24.24 -28.01 -8.00
CA ASN A 597 24.75 -27.79 -6.65
C ASN A 597 24.09 -28.79 -5.69
N THR A 598 24.89 -29.53 -4.93
CA THR A 598 24.38 -30.54 -4.00
C THR A 598 25.14 -30.57 -2.68
N TYR A 599 24.50 -31.15 -1.67
CA TYR A 599 25.04 -31.44 -0.34
C TYR A 599 24.23 -32.60 0.25
N SER A 600 24.66 -33.13 1.39
CA SER A 600 24.14 -34.37 1.98
C SER A 600 22.61 -34.42 2.04
N SER A 601 21.97 -33.43 2.65
CA SER A 601 20.50 -33.36 2.76
C SER A 601 19.81 -33.16 1.41
N LYS A 602 20.29 -32.24 0.56
CA LYS A 602 19.67 -31.97 -0.74
C LYS A 602 19.68 -33.21 -1.64
N LEU A 603 20.77 -33.97 -1.63
CA LEU A 603 20.88 -35.23 -2.38
C LEU A 603 19.79 -36.22 -1.97
N VAL A 604 19.63 -36.45 -0.67
CA VAL A 604 18.64 -37.41 -0.15
C VAL A 604 17.22 -36.91 -0.44
N TYR A 605 16.96 -35.62 -0.24
CA TYR A 605 15.66 -35.02 -0.49
C TYR A 605 15.23 -35.12 -1.95
N LEU A 606 16.08 -34.67 -2.88
CA LEU A 606 15.78 -34.72 -4.31
C LEU A 606 15.63 -36.16 -4.80
N SER A 607 16.36 -37.11 -4.22
CA SER A 607 16.20 -38.53 -4.54
C SER A 607 14.78 -39.04 -4.25
N TYR A 608 14.22 -38.67 -3.09
CA TYR A 608 12.83 -39.01 -2.74
C TYR A 608 11.79 -38.18 -3.49
N LEU A 609 12.06 -36.89 -3.71
CA LEU A 609 11.17 -36.01 -4.46
C LEU A 609 10.99 -36.54 -5.89
N HIS A 610 12.08 -36.90 -6.57
CA HIS A 610 12.06 -37.51 -7.89
C HIS A 610 11.50 -38.94 -7.88
N ALA A 611 11.55 -39.64 -6.74
CA ALA A 611 10.86 -40.92 -6.58
C ALA A 611 9.34 -40.76 -6.52
N GLY A 612 8.84 -39.56 -6.22
CA GLY A 612 7.42 -39.24 -6.12
C GLY A 612 6.94 -38.96 -4.69
N PHE A 613 7.87 -38.80 -3.73
CA PHE A 613 7.55 -38.53 -2.33
C PHE A 613 8.24 -37.27 -1.82
N ASN A 614 7.42 -36.25 -1.54
CA ASN A 614 7.91 -35.04 -0.92
C ASN A 614 7.98 -35.22 0.61
N ILE A 615 9.19 -35.48 1.11
CA ILE A 615 9.49 -35.61 2.55
C ILE A 615 9.11 -34.31 3.30
N PHE A 616 9.32 -33.15 2.67
CA PHE A 616 9.13 -31.82 3.27
C PHE A 616 8.12 -30.97 2.46
N PRO A 617 6.80 -31.09 2.75
CA PRO A 617 5.76 -30.47 1.94
C PRO A 617 5.54 -28.96 2.14
N THR A 618 6.26 -28.27 3.02
CA THR A 618 6.05 -26.83 3.29
C THR A 618 6.97 -25.94 2.46
N GLY A 619 6.41 -24.83 1.95
CA GLY A 619 7.05 -23.89 1.01
C GLY A 619 8.10 -22.96 1.62
N PHE A 620 8.87 -23.39 2.62
CA PHE A 620 9.78 -22.52 3.37
C PHE A 620 11.12 -23.17 3.71
N PHE A 621 11.81 -23.79 2.75
CA PHE A 621 13.18 -24.25 2.98
C PHE A 621 14.12 -23.84 1.84
N TYR A 622 15.04 -22.94 2.17
CA TYR A 622 16.13 -22.52 1.28
C TYR A 622 17.28 -23.54 1.37
N VAL A 623 17.55 -24.09 2.56
CA VAL A 623 18.54 -25.16 2.82
C VAL A 623 17.87 -26.22 3.70
N LEU A 624 18.14 -27.49 3.43
CA LEU A 624 17.73 -28.61 4.30
C LEU A 624 18.89 -29.02 5.20
N HIS A 625 18.69 -29.02 6.51
CA HIS A 625 19.67 -29.52 7.45
C HIS A 625 19.48 -31.04 7.65
N PRO A 626 20.54 -31.83 7.91
CA PRO A 626 20.39 -33.25 8.25
C PRO A 626 19.45 -33.50 9.44
N TYR A 627 19.28 -32.51 10.33
CA TYR A 627 18.32 -32.55 11.44
C TYR A 627 16.86 -32.56 11.00
N ASP A 628 16.53 -31.97 9.85
CA ASP A 628 15.15 -31.89 9.39
C ASP A 628 14.56 -33.29 9.16
N TYR A 629 15.40 -34.27 8.82
CA TYR A 629 15.01 -35.67 8.63
C TYR A 629 14.47 -36.35 9.87
N ILE A 630 14.91 -35.93 11.06
CA ILE A 630 14.49 -36.51 12.35
C ILE A 630 13.46 -35.65 13.07
N SER A 631 12.91 -34.63 12.41
CA SER A 631 11.90 -33.76 12.98
C SER A 631 10.51 -34.44 12.99
N PRO A 632 9.59 -34.04 13.89
CA PRO A 632 8.26 -34.66 13.98
C PRO A 632 7.45 -34.64 12.67
N ILE A 633 7.71 -33.69 11.77
CA ILE A 633 7.00 -33.56 10.48
C ILE A 633 7.30 -34.74 9.54
N THR A 634 8.50 -35.31 9.57
CA THR A 634 8.87 -36.43 8.71
C THR A 634 8.25 -37.73 9.20
N THR A 635 8.16 -37.90 10.52
CA THR A 635 7.47 -39.03 11.17
C THR A 635 6.00 -39.05 10.83
N TRP A 636 5.31 -37.90 10.91
CA TRP A 636 3.90 -37.79 10.51
C TRP A 636 3.66 -38.16 9.04
N ARG A 637 4.66 -37.97 8.19
CA ARG A 637 4.62 -38.28 6.76
C ARG A 637 5.00 -39.74 6.44
N GLY A 638 5.22 -40.57 7.45
CA GLY A 638 5.51 -41.99 7.31
C GLY A 638 7.00 -42.34 7.24
N LEU A 639 7.90 -41.35 7.27
CA LEU A 639 9.35 -41.60 7.42
C LEU A 639 9.65 -41.81 8.90
N LYS A 640 9.77 -43.07 9.32
CA LYS A 640 9.91 -43.44 10.72
C LYS A 640 11.35 -43.78 11.05
N ILE A 641 11.85 -43.26 12.16
CA ILE A 641 13.08 -43.77 12.78
C ILE A 641 12.78 -45.19 13.25
N TYR A 642 13.63 -46.14 12.91
CA TYR A 642 13.39 -47.54 13.23
C TYR A 642 14.63 -48.26 13.78
N TYR A 643 15.83 -47.65 13.73
CA TYR A 643 17.02 -48.16 14.39
C TYR A 643 17.95 -47.04 14.85
N HIS A 644 18.60 -47.28 16.00
CA HIS A 644 19.59 -46.42 16.63
C HIS A 644 20.81 -47.28 17.00
N GLY A 645 21.98 -46.95 16.47
CA GLY A 645 23.21 -47.75 16.62
C GLY A 645 24.41 -46.94 17.12
N GLU A 646 25.34 -47.63 17.79
CA GLU A 646 26.64 -47.09 18.21
C GLU A 646 27.79 -47.59 17.31
N GLY A 647 28.43 -46.67 16.60
CA GLY A 647 29.57 -46.86 15.71
C GLY A 647 30.68 -47.67 16.33
N GLY A 648 31.06 -48.74 15.65
CA GLY A 648 32.12 -49.64 16.08
C GLY A 648 31.70 -50.78 17.00
N LYS A 649 30.42 -50.85 17.40
CA LYS A 649 29.80 -52.05 17.99
C LYS A 649 29.05 -52.79 16.90
N TRP A 650 29.76 -53.64 16.16
CA TRP A 650 29.09 -54.70 15.42
C TRP A 650 28.90 -55.85 16.41
N TRP A 651 27.67 -56.34 16.51
CA TRP A 651 27.19 -57.34 17.48
C TRP A 651 27.07 -56.80 18.91
N GLY A 652 26.08 -57.30 19.65
CA GLY A 652 25.81 -56.92 21.04
C GLY A 652 26.99 -57.12 21.97
#